data_AF-A9V6X2-F1
#
_entry.id   AF-A9V6X2-F1
#
_cell.length_a   1.000
_cell.length_b   1.000
_cell.length_c   1.000
_cell.angle_alpha   90.00
_cell.angle_beta   90.00
_cell.angle_gamma   90.00
#
_symmetry.space_group_name_H-M   'P 1'
#
loop_
_entity.id
_entity.type
_entity.pdbx_description
1 polymer ?
#
loop_
_entity_poly.entity_id
_entity_poly.type
_entity_poly.pdbx_seq_one_letter_code
_entity_poly.pdbx_strand_id
1 'polypeptide(L)'
;MALHRTSQSSRRGASISSAMVKVGLKADGRAKQAPLLLLLLLLLLLLVVSCLLPSAASRALLSTMRPSVWTACLAVAVALLICRSPRSDPFEVFRTRALQLVSQVQVTPRKFIVGTNAAVDVIVPALEFFEAAHVDPPAQTAQLAALKDTAGLAETFAHFFDHGVAAERPFLTNRPYQLLVAAAREVPSHVLFAGGNAALMASYLAEQTTRPAREELVYPWPTAEHEVHLVGPVGPDLAKLLHPRLIVDLAARQAQDEYHLILEYKHHDQWGAYTADRANRFIFSNDMSNAELRTLHSLAAVCHEHAARADVIVLSGLHMLDGQNASFIAARLQELQRLLRELPRTALVHLELASLADADLMRAIAQQILPVVDSLGLNEQELLALTSAMQGPHADYGHQPINIPDVAVVADILSWLLTPPLRQTLQQRPRLTRVHFHSLTYHITAARAGVYQQVVGSTVRGTLTSAVRACQDNQLSAQKHELRMPESFAVSRLDSYVQMLCPILPAPPFAPRLARPNTIYGRAPLVLIAIMALVGLTRSRWTDKVQFPYHEGFYHWKRGLNYLEELYKRKQCDLLRFMLRIRAWQYRQLTAVHRVTHPTRPDKARRLGYKAKQGYVVYRVRVKRGGRKRPVPKGRTMGKPKDQGINELKFQRSLRSQAEERVGRKCGGLRVLNSYWVAEDGTYKFFEVILVDPAHKAIRRDARINWICNPVHKHRELRGLTSAGKLNRGMHKGNKFTKNHHGSRRHNWKRRNTISLRRYR
;
A
#
# COMPACT_ATOMS: atom_id res chain seq x y z
N MET A 1 18.74 -73.50 -20.08
CA MET A 1 17.66 -74.08 -20.91
C MET A 1 16.35 -73.94 -20.14
N ALA A 2 15.32 -73.40 -20.82
CA ALA A 2 13.87 -73.45 -20.52
C ALA A 2 13.37 -72.90 -19.15
N LEU A 3 12.65 -71.75 -19.12
CA LEU A 3 11.17 -71.58 -19.18
C LEU A 3 10.49 -71.87 -17.81
N HIS A 4 9.68 -71.00 -17.18
CA HIS A 4 8.41 -70.42 -17.64
C HIS A 4 7.98 -69.21 -16.74
N ARG A 5 7.64 -68.04 -17.33
CA ARG A 5 6.30 -67.40 -17.52
C ARG A 5 5.55 -66.88 -16.28
N THR A 6 5.32 -65.56 -16.23
CA THR A 6 4.00 -64.84 -16.34
C THR A 6 4.18 -63.33 -16.04
N SER A 7 4.13 -62.47 -17.07
CA SER A 7 3.04 -61.53 -17.40
C SER A 7 2.81 -60.35 -16.44
N GLN A 8 3.22 -59.14 -16.83
CA GLN A 8 2.52 -57.90 -16.46
C GLN A 8 2.79 -56.76 -17.46
N SER A 9 1.72 -56.02 -17.73
CA SER A 9 1.53 -54.95 -18.69
C SER A 9 2.34 -53.68 -18.40
N SER A 10 2.97 -53.09 -19.41
CA SER A 10 3.55 -51.74 -19.34
C SER A 10 2.66 -50.71 -20.03
N ARG A 11 2.12 -49.76 -19.26
CA ARG A 11 1.63 -48.47 -19.76
C ARG A 11 2.72 -47.43 -19.55
N ARG A 12 3.14 -46.82 -20.65
CA ARG A 12 4.13 -45.74 -20.76
C ARG A 12 3.60 -44.46 -20.13
N GLY A 13 4.45 -43.81 -19.34
CA GLY A 13 4.33 -42.42 -18.92
C GLY A 13 5.73 -41.85 -18.73
N ALA A 14 6.38 -41.43 -19.81
CA ALA A 14 7.68 -40.78 -19.78
C ALA A 14 7.51 -39.29 -20.12
N SER A 15 8.05 -38.46 -19.24
CA SER A 15 7.82 -37.02 -19.13
C SER A 15 8.49 -36.21 -20.23
N ILE A 16 7.82 -35.14 -20.63
CA ILE A 16 8.28 -34.10 -21.56
C ILE A 16 9.28 -33.20 -20.81
N SER A 17 10.55 -33.61 -20.72
CA SER A 17 11.63 -32.69 -20.31
C SER A 17 12.99 -32.95 -20.95
N SER A 18 13.17 -33.99 -21.79
CA SER A 18 14.50 -34.37 -22.31
C SER A 18 14.73 -34.09 -23.80
N ALA A 19 14.00 -33.17 -24.44
CA ALA A 19 14.10 -32.93 -25.89
C ALA A 19 14.35 -31.46 -26.31
N MET A 20 14.92 -30.62 -25.43
CA MET A 20 15.35 -29.25 -25.79
C MET A 20 16.82 -28.95 -25.46
N VAL A 21 17.66 -29.98 -25.37
CA VAL A 21 19.12 -29.84 -25.25
C VAL A 21 19.78 -30.65 -26.35
N LYS A 22 19.71 -30.16 -27.60
CA LYS A 22 20.60 -30.55 -28.72
C LYS A 22 20.24 -29.83 -30.04
N VAL A 23 20.19 -28.50 -30.06
CA VAL A 23 20.46 -27.74 -31.29
C VAL A 23 21.18 -26.45 -30.90
N GLY A 24 22.51 -26.51 -30.81
CA GLY A 24 23.33 -25.32 -30.77
C GLY A 24 23.36 -24.70 -32.18
N LEU A 25 22.70 -23.56 -32.34
CA LEU A 25 22.88 -22.69 -33.50
C LEU A 25 23.29 -21.32 -32.98
N LYS A 26 24.59 -21.04 -33.13
CA LYS A 26 25.17 -19.71 -33.01
C LYS A 26 24.51 -18.77 -34.02
N ALA A 27 24.33 -17.53 -33.59
CA ALA A 27 23.87 -16.43 -34.43
C ALA A 27 24.91 -16.14 -35.52
N ASP A 28 24.48 -16.16 -36.77
CA ASP A 28 25.10 -15.36 -37.84
C ASP A 28 24.05 -15.00 -38.90
N GLY A 29 24.12 -13.73 -39.32
CA GLY A 29 23.16 -13.07 -40.17
C GLY A 29 23.27 -13.45 -41.65
N ARG A 30 22.16 -13.20 -42.35
CA ARG A 30 22.05 -13.11 -43.83
C ARG A 30 22.42 -14.38 -44.61
N ALA A 31 21.53 -15.38 -44.61
CA ALA A 31 21.17 -16.18 -45.78
C ALA A 31 20.18 -17.27 -45.36
N LYS A 32 18.94 -17.23 -45.88
CA LYS A 32 17.91 -18.31 -45.98
C LYS A 32 16.49 -17.70 -45.94
N GLN A 33 16.17 -16.83 -46.90
CA GLN A 33 14.78 -16.42 -47.16
C GLN A 33 14.15 -17.13 -48.37
N ALA A 34 14.94 -17.80 -49.21
CA ALA A 34 14.44 -18.47 -50.42
C ALA A 34 13.40 -19.60 -50.17
N PRO A 35 13.55 -20.52 -49.21
CA PRO A 35 12.57 -21.61 -49.04
C PRO A 35 11.28 -21.14 -48.35
N LEU A 36 11.33 -20.06 -47.57
CA LEU A 36 10.16 -19.49 -46.88
C LEU A 36 9.30 -18.66 -47.84
N LEU A 37 9.91 -17.96 -48.80
CA LEU A 37 9.18 -17.22 -49.84
C LEU A 37 8.44 -18.16 -50.78
N LEU A 38 9.04 -19.30 -51.13
CA LEU A 38 8.41 -20.32 -51.99
C LEU A 38 7.17 -20.93 -51.32
N LEU A 39 7.26 -21.20 -50.01
CA LEU A 39 6.14 -21.69 -49.22
C LEU A 39 5.02 -20.64 -49.09
N LEU A 40 5.39 -19.36 -48.96
CA LEU A 40 4.47 -18.23 -48.90
C LEU A 40 3.74 -18.01 -50.23
N LEU A 41 4.46 -18.14 -51.36
CA LEU A 41 3.91 -18.06 -52.71
C LEU A 41 2.94 -19.20 -53.00
N LEU A 42 3.26 -20.44 -52.57
CA LEU A 42 2.37 -21.59 -52.68
C LEU A 42 1.08 -21.42 -51.84
N LEU A 43 1.20 -20.88 -50.63
CA LEU A 43 0.04 -20.58 -49.76
C LEU A 43 -0.83 -19.45 -50.32
N LEU A 44 -0.22 -18.39 -50.88
CA LEU A 44 -0.93 -17.32 -51.57
C LEU A 44 -1.61 -17.81 -52.84
N LEU A 45 -0.97 -18.68 -53.63
CA LEU A 45 -1.58 -19.30 -54.80
C LEU A 45 -2.79 -20.17 -54.41
N LEU A 46 -2.68 -20.96 -53.33
CA LEU A 46 -3.79 -21.76 -52.82
C LEU A 46 -4.96 -20.90 -52.32
N LEU A 47 -4.67 -19.80 -51.63
CA LEU A 47 -5.68 -18.82 -51.19
C LEU A 47 -6.36 -18.13 -52.39
N VAL A 48 -5.59 -17.71 -53.39
CA VAL A 48 -6.11 -17.06 -54.62
C VAL A 48 -6.95 -18.05 -55.44
N VAL A 49 -6.52 -19.31 -55.58
CA VAL A 49 -7.28 -20.36 -56.26
C VAL A 49 -8.57 -20.71 -55.49
N SER A 50 -8.56 -20.67 -54.16
CA SER A 50 -9.78 -20.86 -53.34
C SER A 50 -10.79 -19.71 -53.43
N CYS A 51 -10.32 -18.49 -53.71
CA CYS A 51 -11.18 -17.30 -53.85
C CYS A 51 -11.73 -17.11 -55.27
N LEU A 52 -11.04 -17.61 -56.30
CA LEU A 52 -11.41 -17.40 -57.72
C LEU A 52 -12.22 -18.53 -58.36
N LEU A 53 -12.37 -19.70 -57.72
CA LEU A 53 -13.18 -20.81 -58.23
C LEU A 53 -14.19 -21.30 -57.18
N PRO A 54 -15.45 -20.80 -57.19
CA PRO A 54 -16.51 -21.35 -56.38
C PRO A 54 -17.09 -22.59 -57.06
N SER A 55 -16.32 -23.68 -57.12
CA SER A 55 -16.82 -25.00 -57.53
C SER A 55 -16.55 -26.03 -56.44
N ALA A 56 -17.34 -27.11 -56.42
CA ALA A 56 -17.33 -28.14 -55.38
C ALA A 56 -15.95 -28.79 -55.13
N ALA A 57 -14.98 -28.63 -56.04
CA ALA A 57 -13.63 -29.15 -55.93
C ALA A 57 -12.78 -28.49 -54.83
N SER A 58 -12.97 -27.21 -54.51
CA SER A 58 -12.17 -26.50 -53.49
C SER A 58 -12.52 -26.92 -52.05
N ARG A 59 -13.77 -27.33 -51.81
CA ARG A 59 -14.21 -27.91 -50.53
C ARG A 59 -13.68 -29.32 -50.31
N ALA A 60 -13.48 -30.11 -51.37
CA ALA A 60 -12.88 -31.44 -51.27
C ALA A 60 -11.40 -31.38 -50.87
N LEU A 61 -10.65 -30.40 -51.37
CA LEU A 61 -9.21 -30.24 -51.05
C LEU A 61 -8.95 -29.85 -49.59
N LEU A 62 -9.83 -29.04 -48.98
CA LEU A 62 -9.74 -28.66 -47.57
C LEU A 62 -10.14 -29.81 -46.63
N SER A 63 -10.98 -30.73 -47.10
CA SER A 63 -11.44 -31.89 -46.32
C SER A 63 -10.43 -33.05 -46.28
N THR A 64 -9.44 -33.06 -47.17
CA THR A 64 -8.39 -34.09 -47.25
C THR A 64 -7.08 -33.70 -46.54
N MET A 65 -6.98 -32.47 -46.01
CA MET A 65 -5.79 -32.04 -45.26
C MET A 65 -5.68 -32.74 -43.91
N ARG A 66 -4.53 -33.37 -43.66
CA ARG A 66 -4.24 -34.06 -42.40
C ARG A 66 -4.23 -33.07 -41.22
N PRO A 67 -4.71 -33.46 -40.01
CA PRO A 67 -4.73 -32.61 -38.81
C PRO A 67 -3.36 -32.02 -38.41
N SER A 68 -2.27 -32.69 -38.78
CA SER A 68 -0.89 -32.22 -38.58
C SER A 68 -0.57 -30.94 -39.36
N VAL A 69 -1.20 -30.74 -40.52
CA VAL A 69 -1.02 -29.54 -41.34
C VAL A 69 -1.80 -28.36 -40.74
N TRP A 70 -3.01 -28.62 -40.25
CA TRP A 70 -3.80 -27.61 -39.51
C TRP A 70 -3.10 -27.13 -38.24
N THR A 71 -2.51 -28.06 -37.48
CA THR A 71 -1.74 -27.71 -36.28
C THR A 71 -0.46 -26.96 -36.62
N ALA A 72 0.24 -27.31 -37.71
CA ALA A 72 1.39 -26.55 -38.20
C ALA A 72 1.01 -25.14 -38.67
N CYS A 73 -0.07 -24.98 -39.43
CA CYS A 73 -0.56 -23.68 -39.87
C CYS A 73 -1.02 -22.81 -38.69
N LEU A 74 -1.68 -23.40 -37.69
CA LEU A 74 -2.06 -22.69 -36.46
C LEU A 74 -0.82 -22.28 -35.64
N ALA A 75 0.17 -23.15 -35.52
CA ALA A 75 1.43 -22.85 -34.82
C ALA A 75 2.20 -21.72 -35.52
N VAL A 76 2.25 -21.70 -36.86
CA VAL A 76 2.86 -20.62 -37.64
C VAL A 76 2.05 -19.34 -37.54
N ALA A 77 0.72 -19.39 -37.55
CA ALA A 77 -0.13 -18.22 -37.35
C ALA A 77 0.03 -17.62 -35.94
N VAL A 78 0.13 -18.46 -34.91
CA VAL A 78 0.41 -18.05 -33.52
C VAL A 78 1.82 -17.48 -33.40
N ALA A 79 2.83 -18.10 -34.02
CA ALA A 79 4.20 -17.58 -34.06
C ALA A 79 4.28 -16.23 -34.78
N LEU A 80 3.54 -16.05 -35.89
CA LEU A 80 3.46 -14.78 -36.62
C LEU A 80 2.69 -13.71 -35.83
N LEU A 81 1.67 -14.08 -35.04
CA LEU A 81 0.98 -13.17 -34.12
C LEU A 81 1.88 -12.74 -32.95
N ILE A 82 2.69 -13.65 -32.42
CA ILE A 82 3.70 -13.34 -31.38
C ILE A 82 4.80 -12.44 -31.96
N CYS A 83 5.29 -12.74 -33.16
CA CYS A 83 6.32 -11.94 -33.85
C CYS A 83 5.81 -10.60 -34.41
N ARG A 84 4.49 -10.44 -34.62
CA ARG A 84 3.86 -9.17 -35.03
C ARG A 84 3.44 -8.28 -33.86
N SER A 85 3.49 -8.76 -32.62
CA SER A 85 3.40 -7.86 -31.47
C SER A 85 4.67 -7.02 -31.41
N PRO A 86 4.59 -5.67 -31.40
CA PRO A 86 5.78 -4.88 -31.17
C PRO A 86 6.36 -5.31 -29.82
N ARG A 87 7.63 -5.70 -29.78
CA ARG A 87 8.37 -5.88 -28.52
C ARG A 87 8.39 -4.50 -27.86
N SER A 88 7.37 -4.20 -27.07
CA SER A 88 7.29 -2.99 -26.27
C SER A 88 8.44 -3.02 -25.26
N ASP A 89 9.23 -1.93 -25.21
CA ASP A 89 10.32 -1.74 -24.26
C ASP A 89 9.85 -2.10 -22.84
N PRO A 90 10.54 -3.03 -22.12
CA PRO A 90 10.20 -3.41 -20.75
C PRO A 90 10.01 -2.21 -19.82
N PHE A 91 10.78 -1.14 -20.03
CA PHE A 91 10.66 0.10 -19.26
C PHE A 91 9.29 0.78 -19.48
N GLU A 92 8.86 0.96 -20.73
CA GLU A 92 7.58 1.61 -21.03
C GLU A 92 6.37 0.77 -20.62
N VAL A 93 6.49 -0.56 -20.70
CA VAL A 93 5.48 -1.49 -20.15
C VAL A 93 5.37 -1.33 -18.63
N PHE A 94 6.50 -1.29 -17.93
CA PHE A 94 6.54 -1.05 -16.49
C PHE A 94 5.93 0.31 -16.14
N ARG A 95 6.42 1.39 -16.77
CA ARG A 95 5.98 2.77 -16.56
C ARG A 95 4.48 2.91 -16.73
N THR A 96 3.94 2.52 -17.88
CA THR A 96 2.49 2.64 -18.17
C THR A 96 1.64 1.94 -17.11
N ARG A 97 2.05 0.74 -16.70
CA ARG A 97 1.29 -0.04 -15.72
C ARG A 97 1.46 0.47 -14.30
N ALA A 98 2.65 0.95 -13.93
CA ALA A 98 2.90 1.59 -12.65
C ALA A 98 2.00 2.82 -12.48
N LEU A 99 1.95 3.68 -13.50
CA LEU A 99 1.05 4.85 -13.53
C LEU A 99 -0.42 4.47 -13.41
N GLN A 100 -0.84 3.42 -14.10
CA GLN A 100 -2.20 2.91 -13.99
C GLN A 100 -2.51 2.46 -12.55
N LEU A 101 -1.60 1.76 -11.88
CA LEU A 101 -1.80 1.29 -10.50
C LEU A 101 -1.84 2.44 -9.49
N VAL A 102 -1.00 3.45 -9.66
CA VAL A 102 -1.00 4.66 -8.81
C VAL A 102 -2.29 5.47 -9.01
N SER A 103 -2.80 5.57 -10.24
CA SER A 103 -4.07 6.29 -10.52
C SER A 103 -5.30 5.68 -9.82
N GLN A 104 -5.24 4.39 -9.44
CA GLN A 104 -6.33 3.71 -8.74
C GLN A 104 -6.35 3.99 -7.23
N VAL A 105 -5.35 4.70 -6.73
CA VAL A 105 -5.22 5.05 -5.33
C VAL A 105 -6.13 6.24 -5.01
N GLN A 106 -7.08 6.07 -4.09
CA GLN A 106 -8.19 7.02 -3.89
C GLN A 106 -8.25 7.65 -2.50
N VAL A 107 -7.41 7.22 -1.56
CA VAL A 107 -7.52 7.62 -0.15
C VAL A 107 -6.16 8.08 0.35
N THR A 108 -6.06 9.35 0.73
CA THR A 108 -4.91 9.91 1.46
C THR A 108 -5.29 10.19 2.91
N PRO A 109 -4.44 9.83 3.89
CA PRO A 109 -4.55 10.36 5.24
C PRO A 109 -4.44 11.89 5.19
N ARG A 110 -5.14 12.59 6.09
CA ARG A 110 -5.14 14.05 6.12
C ARG A 110 -4.27 14.61 7.22
N LYS A 111 -4.19 13.94 8.36
CA LYS A 111 -3.42 14.44 9.51
C LYS A 111 -2.32 13.47 9.92
N PHE A 112 -1.08 13.96 9.89
CA PHE A 112 0.14 13.24 10.23
C PHE A 112 0.80 13.87 11.45
N ILE A 113 1.32 13.02 12.33
CA ILE A 113 2.29 13.40 13.37
C ILE A 113 3.57 12.63 13.06
N VAL A 114 4.69 13.31 12.96
CA VAL A 114 5.98 12.72 12.56
C VAL A 114 7.04 13.11 13.58
N GLY A 115 7.80 12.14 14.08
CA GLY A 115 8.92 12.36 14.99
C GLY A 115 9.88 11.17 15.02
N THR A 116 10.99 11.19 15.76
CA THR A 116 11.45 12.34 16.54
C THR A 116 12.76 12.95 16.04
N ASN A 117 13.52 12.27 15.17
CA ASN A 117 14.83 12.76 14.75
C ASN A 117 14.78 13.87 13.69
N ALA A 118 15.48 14.97 13.97
CA ALA A 118 15.58 16.13 13.11
C ALA A 118 16.96 16.78 13.31
N ALA A 119 17.61 17.22 12.24
CA ALA A 119 18.95 17.81 12.29
C ALA A 119 19.17 18.74 11.09
N VAL A 120 20.30 19.44 11.07
CA VAL A 120 20.80 20.20 9.92
C VAL A 120 22.08 19.54 9.41
N ASP A 121 22.03 19.03 8.19
CA ASP A 121 23.20 18.49 7.51
C ASP A 121 23.99 19.64 6.89
N VAL A 122 25.21 19.85 7.34
CA VAL A 122 26.15 20.86 6.82
C VAL A 122 27.14 20.14 5.92
N ILE A 123 26.99 20.29 4.61
CA ILE A 123 27.85 19.66 3.61
C ILE A 123 28.91 20.67 3.18
N VAL A 124 30.17 20.27 3.29
CA VAL A 124 31.32 21.14 2.98
C VAL A 124 32.46 20.32 2.37
N PRO A 125 33.23 20.86 1.41
CA PRO A 125 34.46 20.23 0.96
C PRO A 125 35.46 20.10 2.12
N ALA A 126 36.00 18.89 2.32
CA ALA A 126 36.82 18.58 3.48
C ALA A 126 38.07 19.47 3.60
N LEU A 127 38.77 19.71 2.48
CA LEU A 127 40.00 20.49 2.48
C LEU A 127 39.76 21.98 2.79
N GLU A 128 38.73 22.58 2.18
CA GLU A 128 38.32 23.95 2.46
C GLU A 128 37.87 24.12 3.92
N PHE A 129 37.19 23.10 4.47
CA PHE A 129 36.81 23.07 5.88
C PHE A 129 38.03 23.06 6.82
N PHE A 130 39.04 22.22 6.57
CA PHE A 130 40.21 22.16 7.44
C PHE A 130 41.05 23.44 7.37
N GLU A 131 41.11 24.09 6.21
CA GLU A 131 41.71 25.42 6.06
C GLU A 131 40.96 26.47 6.90
N ALA A 132 39.63 26.55 6.78
CA ALA A 132 38.81 27.47 7.55
C ALA A 132 38.82 27.18 9.07
N ALA A 133 38.92 25.91 9.46
CA ALA A 133 38.99 25.49 10.85
C ALA A 133 40.39 25.63 11.46
N HIS A 134 41.41 26.03 10.68
CA HIS A 134 42.81 26.08 11.08
C HIS A 134 43.32 24.76 11.66
N VAL A 135 43.04 23.66 10.97
CA VAL A 135 43.46 22.31 11.37
C VAL A 135 44.43 21.77 10.32
N ASP A 136 45.67 21.59 10.74
CA ASP A 136 46.73 21.05 9.88
C ASP A 136 46.62 19.52 9.71
N PRO A 137 47.17 18.97 8.61
CA PRO A 137 47.29 17.52 8.44
C PRO A 137 48.08 16.90 9.59
N PRO A 138 47.61 15.77 10.18
CA PRO A 138 48.29 15.14 11.29
C PRO A 138 49.56 14.40 10.84
N ALA A 139 50.50 14.18 11.77
CA ALA A 139 51.69 13.36 11.50
C ALA A 139 51.39 11.85 11.52
N GLN A 140 50.33 11.44 12.22
CA GLN A 140 49.90 10.05 12.37
C GLN A 140 48.39 9.93 12.17
N THR A 141 47.92 8.73 11.82
CA THR A 141 46.49 8.45 11.68
C THR A 141 46.00 7.59 12.85
N ALA A 142 44.74 7.75 13.23
CA ALA A 142 44.13 6.97 14.32
C ALA A 142 42.69 6.60 13.96
N GLN A 143 42.19 5.47 14.46
CA GLN A 143 40.79 5.08 14.29
C GLN A 143 40.02 5.28 15.60
N LEU A 144 39.78 6.54 15.97
CA LEU A 144 39.05 6.84 17.20
C LEU A 144 37.57 6.50 17.03
N ALA A 145 36.97 5.92 18.07
CA ALA A 145 35.54 5.62 18.13
C ALA A 145 34.68 6.87 18.40
N ALA A 146 35.25 7.87 19.08
CA ALA A 146 34.61 9.15 19.37
C ALA A 146 35.65 10.27 19.38
N LEU A 147 35.24 11.46 18.95
CA LEU A 147 36.09 12.65 18.82
C LEU A 147 35.92 13.55 20.04
N LYS A 148 37.00 14.20 20.49
CA LYS A 148 36.97 15.12 21.65
C LYS A 148 37.49 16.51 21.32
N ASP A 149 38.42 16.59 20.39
CA ASP A 149 39.16 17.78 19.98
C ASP A 149 39.47 17.73 18.47
N THR A 150 40.13 18.78 17.98
CA THR A 150 40.51 18.93 16.56
C THR A 150 41.64 18.00 16.16
N ALA A 151 42.56 17.67 17.07
CA ALA A 151 43.64 16.72 16.83
C ALA A 151 43.09 15.32 16.53
N GLY A 152 42.21 14.80 17.38
CA GLY A 152 41.56 13.51 17.15
C GLY A 152 40.67 13.50 15.90
N LEU A 153 40.03 14.63 15.56
CA LEU A 153 39.32 14.78 14.29
C LEU A 153 40.27 14.66 13.09
N ALA A 154 41.42 15.34 13.12
CA ALA A 154 42.40 15.31 12.04
C ALA A 154 42.98 13.90 11.85
N GLU A 155 43.44 13.24 12.93
CA GLU A 155 43.98 11.88 12.91
C GLU A 155 42.97 10.86 12.38
N THR A 156 41.71 11.00 12.79
CA THR A 156 40.63 10.10 12.37
C THR A 156 40.19 10.35 10.95
N PHE A 157 40.04 11.61 10.55
CA PHE A 157 39.73 11.95 9.17
C PHE A 157 40.83 11.45 8.22
N ALA A 158 42.11 11.70 8.54
CA ALA A 158 43.24 11.27 7.72
C ALA A 158 43.23 9.75 7.48
N HIS A 159 42.90 8.94 8.50
CA HIS A 159 42.75 7.50 8.34
C HIS A 159 41.70 7.13 7.28
N PHE A 160 40.48 7.65 7.39
CA PHE A 160 39.38 7.33 6.48
C PHE A 160 39.53 7.95 5.09
N PHE A 161 40.16 9.12 5.02
CA PHE A 161 40.50 9.82 3.80
C PHE A 161 41.50 9.00 2.96
N ASP A 162 42.59 8.55 3.57
CA ASP A 162 43.66 7.77 2.90
C ASP A 162 43.15 6.39 2.41
N HIS A 163 42.27 5.76 3.18
CA HIS A 163 41.65 4.48 2.78
C HIS A 163 40.44 4.65 1.85
N GLY A 164 39.96 5.88 1.66
CA GLY A 164 38.77 6.17 0.85
C GLY A 164 37.47 5.57 1.40
N VAL A 165 37.38 5.33 2.72
CA VAL A 165 36.23 4.66 3.36
C VAL A 165 35.34 5.69 4.07
N ALA A 166 34.03 5.50 4.00
CA ALA A 166 33.07 6.35 4.71
C ALA A 166 33.12 6.10 6.22
N ALA A 167 32.99 7.16 7.02
CA ALA A 167 32.87 7.01 8.46
C ALA A 167 31.98 8.08 9.08
N GLU A 168 31.37 7.73 10.21
CA GLU A 168 30.61 8.64 11.05
C GLU A 168 31.08 8.54 12.50
N ARG A 169 31.31 9.66 13.17
CA ARG A 169 31.80 9.67 14.56
C ARG A 169 31.07 10.68 15.45
N PRO A 170 30.71 10.31 16.69
CA PRO A 170 30.22 11.28 17.65
C PRO A 170 31.37 12.19 18.11
N PHE A 171 31.08 13.48 18.24
CA PHE A 171 31.97 14.47 18.84
C PHE A 171 31.45 14.78 20.24
N LEU A 172 32.25 14.53 21.28
CA LEU A 172 31.80 14.52 22.67
C LEU A 172 31.73 15.92 23.30
N THR A 173 32.57 16.85 22.83
CA THR A 173 32.72 18.17 23.45
C THR A 173 31.96 19.24 22.67
N ASN A 174 30.90 19.82 23.25
CA ASN A 174 30.01 20.75 22.55
C ASN A 174 30.71 22.05 22.10
N ARG A 175 31.42 22.75 23.01
CA ARG A 175 32.00 24.07 22.68
C ARG A 175 33.01 24.01 21.51
N PRO A 176 33.99 23.09 21.48
CA PRO A 176 34.85 22.91 20.31
C PRO A 176 34.07 22.53 19.05
N TYR A 177 33.05 21.68 19.18
CA TYR A 177 32.20 21.30 18.04
C TYR A 177 31.49 22.50 17.42
N GLN A 178 30.95 23.41 18.23
CA GLN A 178 30.26 24.60 17.72
C GLN A 178 31.20 25.57 16.98
N LEU A 179 32.48 25.64 17.38
CA LEU A 179 33.49 26.39 16.62
C LEU A 179 33.75 25.75 15.26
N LEU A 180 33.79 24.43 15.17
CA LEU A 180 33.92 23.71 13.90
C LEU A 180 32.68 23.91 13.00
N VAL A 181 31.48 23.92 13.58
CA VAL A 181 30.26 24.27 12.83
C VAL A 181 30.32 25.69 12.29
N ALA A 182 30.81 26.65 13.09
CA ALA A 182 31.00 28.03 12.63
C ALA A 182 32.00 28.10 11.46
N ALA A 183 33.16 27.46 11.59
CA ALA A 183 34.18 27.39 10.54
C ALA A 183 33.63 26.76 9.24
N ALA A 184 32.88 25.66 9.34
CA ALA A 184 32.26 25.03 8.17
C ALA A 184 31.28 25.94 7.44
N ARG A 185 30.63 26.88 8.14
CA ARG A 185 29.69 27.84 7.56
C ARG A 185 30.37 29.09 6.98
N GLU A 186 31.63 29.33 7.33
CA GLU A 186 32.45 30.38 6.69
C GLU A 186 32.92 29.96 5.30
N VAL A 187 33.00 28.65 5.03
CA VAL A 187 33.35 28.11 3.71
C VAL A 187 32.28 28.51 2.68
N PRO A 188 32.60 29.28 1.61
CA PRO A 188 31.61 29.80 0.67
C PRO A 188 30.80 28.73 -0.07
N SER A 189 31.37 27.53 -0.23
CA SER A 189 30.79 26.40 -0.95
C SER A 189 29.87 25.52 -0.09
N HIS A 190 29.71 25.83 1.21
CA HIS A 190 28.89 25.02 2.10
C HIS A 190 27.41 25.00 1.69
N VAL A 191 26.76 23.86 1.92
CA VAL A 191 25.33 23.70 1.67
C VAL A 191 24.65 23.14 2.92
N LEU A 192 23.51 23.73 3.27
CA LEU A 192 22.67 23.28 4.37
C LEU A 192 21.49 22.45 3.83
N PHE A 193 21.27 21.28 4.41
CA PHE A 193 20.12 20.43 4.14
C PHE A 193 19.38 20.11 5.43
N ALA A 194 18.06 19.89 5.33
CA ALA A 194 17.30 19.32 6.43
C ALA A 194 17.71 17.85 6.60
N GLY A 195 18.22 17.49 7.77
CA GLY A 195 18.64 16.15 8.14
C GLY A 195 17.64 15.48 9.10
N GLY A 196 17.79 14.16 9.28
CA GLY A 196 16.96 13.34 10.15
C GLY A 196 15.72 12.76 9.45
N ASN A 197 15.56 11.45 9.58
CA ASN A 197 14.51 10.68 8.89
C ASN A 197 13.09 11.24 9.14
N ALA A 198 12.78 11.63 10.38
CA ALA A 198 11.47 12.19 10.70
C ALA A 198 11.23 13.55 10.03
N ALA A 199 12.21 14.45 10.07
CA ALA A 199 12.13 15.75 9.41
C ALA A 199 12.00 15.61 7.88
N LEU A 200 12.78 14.71 7.26
CA LEU A 200 12.72 14.43 5.82
C LEU A 200 11.36 13.88 5.39
N MET A 201 10.82 12.91 6.13
CA MET A 201 9.48 12.35 5.88
C MET A 201 8.39 13.42 6.05
N ALA A 202 8.50 14.27 7.06
CA ALA A 202 7.55 15.36 7.29
C ALA A 202 7.58 16.39 6.14
N SER A 203 8.77 16.86 5.75
CA SER A 203 8.96 17.79 4.63
C SER A 203 8.40 17.24 3.33
N TYR A 204 8.67 15.96 3.03
CA TYR A 204 8.06 15.28 1.90
C TYR A 204 6.53 15.33 1.96
N LEU A 205 5.93 14.94 3.10
CA LEU A 205 4.48 14.90 3.28
C LEU A 205 3.83 16.27 3.05
N ALA A 206 4.52 17.34 3.45
CA ALA A 206 4.08 18.72 3.28
C ALA A 206 4.20 19.19 1.81
N GLU A 207 5.29 18.86 1.11
CA GLU A 207 5.52 19.19 -0.32
C GLU A 207 4.41 18.63 -1.23
N GLN A 208 3.88 17.43 -0.92
CA GLN A 208 2.84 16.82 -1.76
C GLN A 208 1.49 17.56 -1.73
N THR A 209 1.34 18.58 -0.88
CA THR A 209 0.10 19.36 -0.74
C THR A 209 0.11 20.70 -1.49
N THR A 210 1.28 21.16 -1.94
CA THR A 210 1.50 22.52 -2.47
C THR A 210 1.69 22.57 -3.99
N ARG A 211 1.92 21.44 -4.66
CA ARG A 211 2.19 21.45 -6.10
C ARG A 211 0.94 21.87 -6.90
N PRO A 212 1.02 22.91 -7.75
CA PRO A 212 -0.08 23.31 -8.61
C PRO A 212 -0.45 22.17 -9.56
N ALA A 213 -1.74 21.99 -9.82
CA ALA A 213 -2.28 20.97 -10.73
C ALA A 213 -1.84 21.11 -12.21
N ARG A 214 -0.86 21.98 -12.50
CA ARG A 214 -0.40 22.38 -13.84
C ARG A 214 1.04 21.95 -14.16
N GLU A 215 1.84 21.52 -13.19
CA GLU A 215 3.09 20.82 -13.51
C GLU A 215 2.76 19.35 -13.80
N GLU A 216 3.18 18.85 -14.97
CA GLU A 216 3.00 17.46 -15.39
C GLU A 216 3.74 16.50 -14.45
N LEU A 217 3.13 16.21 -13.31
CA LEU A 217 3.55 15.12 -12.44
C LEU A 217 3.43 13.80 -13.22
N VAL A 218 4.42 12.93 -13.05
CA VAL A 218 4.35 11.53 -13.51
C VAL A 218 3.08 10.83 -13.05
N TYR A 219 2.53 11.15 -11.87
CA TYR A 219 1.21 10.71 -11.43
C TYR A 219 0.48 11.76 -10.56
N PRO A 220 -0.86 11.88 -10.66
CA PRO A 220 -1.63 12.85 -9.88
C PRO A 220 -1.67 12.49 -8.39
N TRP A 221 -1.38 13.47 -7.54
CA TRP A 221 -1.65 13.40 -6.11
C TRP A 221 -3.13 13.74 -5.84
N PRO A 222 -3.80 13.04 -4.90
CA PRO A 222 -5.12 13.46 -4.45
C PRO A 222 -5.03 14.87 -3.85
N THR A 223 -5.87 15.79 -4.32
CA THR A 223 -5.91 17.22 -3.99
C THR A 223 -6.31 17.55 -2.54
N ALA A 224 -6.20 16.60 -1.61
CA ALA A 224 -6.49 16.82 -0.21
C ALA A 224 -5.27 17.41 0.48
N GLU A 225 -5.41 18.59 1.07
CA GLU A 225 -4.37 19.19 1.92
C GLU A 225 -4.08 18.28 3.11
N HIS A 226 -2.79 17.97 3.31
CA HIS A 226 -2.29 17.27 4.49
C HIS A 226 -1.90 18.30 5.56
N GLU A 227 -2.31 18.03 6.79
CA GLU A 227 -1.87 18.70 8.00
C GLU A 227 -0.76 17.84 8.62
N VAL A 228 0.47 18.35 8.65
CA VAL A 228 1.65 17.58 9.08
C VAL A 228 2.28 18.28 10.28
N HIS A 229 2.27 17.58 11.41
CA HIS A 229 2.91 18.00 12.66
C HIS A 229 4.28 17.34 12.75
N LEU A 230 5.35 18.13 12.83
CA LEU A 230 6.71 17.64 13.06
C LEU A 230 7.08 17.86 14.52
N VAL A 231 7.52 16.80 15.17
CA VAL A 231 8.08 16.81 16.52
C VAL A 231 9.52 16.34 16.43
N GLY A 232 10.46 17.22 16.73
CA GLY A 232 11.89 16.94 16.74
C GLY A 232 12.67 18.16 17.19
N PRO A 233 13.98 18.03 17.45
CA PRO A 233 14.81 19.16 17.84
C PRO A 233 14.96 20.13 16.67
N VAL A 234 14.14 21.20 16.65
CA VAL A 234 14.13 22.18 15.56
C VAL A 234 14.66 23.52 16.05
N GLY A 235 15.85 23.89 15.59
CA GLY A 235 16.44 25.20 15.81
C GLY A 235 16.12 26.20 14.68
N PRO A 236 16.74 27.39 14.71
CA PRO A 236 16.44 28.48 13.78
C PRO A 236 16.80 28.19 12.32
N ASP A 237 17.88 27.45 12.05
CA ASP A 237 18.28 27.15 10.67
C ASP A 237 17.46 25.99 10.10
N LEU A 238 17.19 24.94 10.88
CA LEU A 238 16.29 23.88 10.44
C LEU A 238 14.91 24.44 10.15
N ALA A 239 14.39 25.34 10.97
CA ALA A 239 13.10 25.98 10.72
C ALA A 239 13.02 26.71 9.37
N LYS A 240 14.14 27.25 8.85
CA LYS A 240 14.20 27.88 7.51
C LYS A 240 14.26 26.85 6.38
N LEU A 241 14.91 25.71 6.62
CA LEU A 241 15.05 24.62 5.65
C LEU A 241 13.78 23.76 5.54
N LEU A 242 13.00 23.69 6.61
CA LEU A 242 11.74 22.96 6.65
C LEU A 242 10.67 23.61 5.75
N HIS A 243 9.82 22.76 5.16
CA HIS A 243 8.75 23.24 4.29
C HIS A 243 7.77 24.15 5.07
N PRO A 244 7.38 25.35 4.56
CA PRO A 244 6.62 26.35 5.31
C PRO A 244 5.24 25.93 5.85
N ARG A 245 4.66 24.87 5.29
CA ARG A 245 3.39 24.29 5.77
C ARG A 245 3.54 23.33 6.95
N LEU A 246 4.76 22.97 7.33
CA LEU A 246 4.97 22.11 8.49
C LEU A 246 4.57 22.84 9.76
N ILE A 247 3.77 22.17 10.57
CA ILE A 247 3.42 22.63 11.91
C ILE A 247 4.49 22.07 12.83
N VAL A 248 5.49 22.90 13.14
CA VAL A 248 6.51 22.60 14.15
C VAL A 248 5.99 23.07 15.49
N ASP A 249 5.81 22.14 16.43
CA ASP A 249 5.31 22.45 17.76
C ASP A 249 6.29 23.37 18.52
N LEU A 250 5.78 24.37 19.23
CA LEU A 250 6.58 25.31 20.02
C LEU A 250 7.37 24.60 21.13
N ALA A 251 6.81 23.54 21.71
CA ALA A 251 7.48 22.71 22.72
C ALA A 251 8.61 21.83 22.15
N ALA A 252 8.76 21.79 20.82
CA ALA A 252 9.84 21.11 20.13
C ALA A 252 10.90 22.07 19.55
N ARG A 253 10.68 23.39 19.67
CA ARG A 253 11.66 24.38 19.23
C ARG A 253 12.79 24.51 20.24
N GLN A 254 14.01 24.63 19.73
CA GLN A 254 15.23 24.79 20.52
C GLN A 254 16.02 26.04 20.08
N ALA A 255 16.90 26.51 20.96
CA ALA A 255 17.69 27.71 20.72
C ALA A 255 18.78 27.51 19.65
N GLN A 256 19.26 26.27 19.50
CA GLN A 256 20.37 25.89 18.62
C GLN A 256 19.99 24.63 17.85
N ASP A 257 20.36 24.51 16.58
CA ASP A 257 20.13 23.30 15.79
C ASP A 257 21.10 22.16 16.16
N GLU A 258 20.68 20.92 15.94
CA GLU A 258 21.58 19.78 15.92
C GLU A 258 22.24 19.72 14.55
N TYR A 259 23.51 20.12 14.45
CA TYR A 259 24.26 20.09 13.20
C TYR A 259 24.96 18.76 13.01
N HIS A 260 24.96 18.25 11.79
CA HIS A 260 25.74 17.10 11.35
C HIS A 260 26.72 17.60 10.30
N LEU A 261 28.02 17.59 10.60
CA LEU A 261 29.05 18.04 9.68
C LEU A 261 29.40 16.89 8.75
N ILE A 262 29.24 17.09 7.45
CA ILE A 262 29.66 16.13 6.44
C ILE A 262 30.74 16.73 5.55
N LEU A 263 31.94 16.21 5.72
CA LEU A 263 33.12 16.57 4.96
C LEU A 263 33.20 15.68 3.71
N GLU A 264 33.04 16.28 2.53
CA GLU A 264 33.13 15.56 1.25
C GLU A 264 34.51 15.76 0.62
N TYR A 265 35.06 14.68 0.07
CA TYR A 265 36.34 14.70 -0.64
C TYR A 265 36.25 13.90 -1.92
N LYS A 266 37.06 14.28 -2.90
CA LYS A 266 37.10 13.70 -4.25
C LYS A 266 38.24 12.70 -4.38
N HIS A 267 38.13 11.86 -5.40
CA HIS A 267 39.22 11.00 -5.84
C HIS A 267 40.44 11.85 -6.22
N HIS A 268 41.61 11.49 -5.67
CA HIS A 268 42.88 12.20 -5.79
C HIS A 268 42.99 13.55 -5.06
N ASP A 269 42.06 13.89 -4.17
CA ASP A 269 42.32 15.00 -3.24
C ASP A 269 43.54 14.67 -2.37
N GLN A 270 44.38 15.68 -2.11
CA GLN A 270 45.58 15.56 -1.27
C GLN A 270 45.48 16.45 -0.03
N TRP A 271 45.82 15.89 1.12
CA TRP A 271 45.87 16.61 2.40
C TRP A 271 47.13 16.20 3.15
N GLY A 272 48.14 17.08 3.14
CA GLY A 272 49.47 16.75 3.67
C GLY A 272 50.09 15.57 2.94
N ALA A 273 50.42 14.50 3.68
CA ALA A 273 50.99 13.27 3.13
C ALA A 273 49.95 12.25 2.63
N TYR A 274 48.64 12.52 2.83
CA TYR A 274 47.56 11.58 2.55
C TYR A 274 46.88 11.89 1.22
N THR A 275 46.45 10.87 0.50
CA THR A 275 45.75 11.02 -0.79
C THR A 275 44.51 10.14 -0.84
N ALA A 276 43.37 10.70 -1.22
CA ALA A 276 42.13 9.94 -1.32
C ALA A 276 42.11 9.03 -2.56
N ASP A 277 42.06 7.71 -2.34
CA ASP A 277 41.88 6.69 -3.39
C ASP A 277 40.50 6.73 -4.05
N ARG A 278 39.48 7.28 -3.38
CA ARG A 278 38.14 7.46 -3.96
C ARG A 278 37.40 8.63 -3.34
N ALA A 279 36.42 9.15 -4.09
CA ALA A 279 35.50 10.15 -3.56
C ALA A 279 34.64 9.52 -2.46
N ASN A 280 34.55 10.17 -1.30
CA ASN A 280 33.73 9.71 -0.19
C ASN A 280 33.41 10.87 0.77
N ARG A 281 32.85 10.54 1.94
CA ARG A 281 32.55 11.51 2.99
C ARG A 281 32.91 11.03 4.39
N PHE A 282 33.21 11.99 5.26
CA PHE A 282 33.39 11.79 6.68
C PHE A 282 32.35 12.61 7.45
N ILE A 283 31.63 12.00 8.39
CA ILE A 283 30.52 12.61 9.11
C ILE A 283 30.86 12.70 10.60
N PHE A 284 30.56 13.82 11.25
CA PHE A 284 30.62 13.90 12.70
C PHE A 284 29.63 14.91 13.30
N SER A 285 29.12 14.60 14.48
CA SER A 285 28.07 15.38 15.13
C SER A 285 28.17 15.35 16.66
N ASN A 286 27.74 16.43 17.31
CA ASN A 286 27.47 16.49 18.76
C ASN A 286 25.95 16.47 18.99
N ASP A 287 25.27 15.44 18.49
CA ASP A 287 23.81 15.38 18.51
C ASP A 287 23.27 14.73 19.79
N MET A 288 23.16 15.54 20.86
CA MET A 288 22.68 15.04 22.15
C MET A 288 21.16 14.89 22.18
N SER A 289 20.41 15.78 21.51
CA SER A 289 18.95 15.78 21.60
C SER A 289 18.32 14.55 20.95
N ASN A 290 18.84 14.13 19.79
CA ASN A 290 18.36 12.90 19.14
C ASN A 290 18.90 11.65 19.85
N ALA A 291 20.17 11.65 20.28
CA ALA A 291 20.77 10.51 20.98
C ALA A 291 20.09 10.18 22.31
N GLU A 292 19.57 11.18 23.01
CA GLU A 292 18.84 10.99 24.27
C GLU A 292 17.31 10.90 24.10
N LEU A 293 16.81 11.02 22.87
CA LEU A 293 15.37 11.14 22.54
C LEU A 293 14.64 12.20 23.40
N ARG A 294 15.25 13.39 23.60
CA ARG A 294 14.72 14.42 24.51
C ARG A 294 13.31 14.89 24.16
N THR A 295 12.96 14.81 22.88
CA THR A 295 11.67 15.24 22.34
C THR A 295 10.53 14.25 22.56
N LEU A 296 10.77 13.12 23.24
CA LEU A 296 9.75 12.12 23.56
C LEU A 296 8.61 12.70 24.41
N HIS A 297 8.91 13.61 25.35
CA HIS A 297 7.90 14.32 26.12
C HIS A 297 7.03 15.24 25.23
N SER A 298 7.66 15.99 24.32
CA SER A 298 6.95 16.84 23.35
C SER A 298 6.09 15.99 22.40
N LEU A 299 6.58 14.82 21.99
CA LEU A 299 5.81 13.87 21.18
C LEU A 299 4.57 13.38 21.95
N ALA A 300 4.70 13.10 23.24
CA ALA A 300 3.59 12.71 24.08
C ALA A 300 2.53 13.81 24.18
N ALA A 301 2.95 15.07 24.37
CA ALA A 301 2.04 16.22 24.42
C ALA A 301 1.26 16.39 23.11
N VAL A 302 1.96 16.40 21.96
CA VAL A 302 1.35 16.50 20.63
C VAL A 302 0.41 15.34 20.37
N CYS A 303 0.81 14.12 20.74
CA CYS A 303 -0.05 12.95 20.63
C CYS A 303 -1.30 13.08 21.51
N HIS A 304 -1.20 13.57 22.73
CA HIS A 304 -2.36 13.75 23.61
C HIS A 304 -3.37 14.74 23.00
N GLU A 305 -2.89 15.85 22.45
CA GLU A 305 -3.74 16.88 21.86
C GLU A 305 -4.34 16.45 20.49
N HIS A 306 -3.55 15.77 19.67
CA HIS A 306 -3.86 15.59 18.26
C HIS A 306 -4.13 14.14 17.83
N ALA A 307 -3.73 13.11 18.58
CA ALA A 307 -3.83 11.71 18.14
C ALA A 307 -5.28 11.24 17.95
N ALA A 308 -6.25 11.83 18.66
CA ALA A 308 -7.67 11.51 18.45
C ALA A 308 -8.18 11.88 17.03
N ARG A 309 -7.49 12.81 16.36
CA ARG A 309 -7.78 13.28 14.99
C ARG A 309 -6.69 12.91 13.99
N ALA A 310 -5.53 12.48 14.45
CA ALA A 310 -4.45 11.99 13.59
C ALA A 310 -4.87 10.69 12.89
N ASP A 311 -4.58 10.61 11.60
CA ASP A 311 -4.78 9.39 10.84
C ASP A 311 -3.56 8.46 10.97
N VAL A 312 -2.36 9.06 11.01
CA VAL A 312 -1.07 8.34 11.00
C VAL A 312 -0.08 9.05 11.92
N ILE A 313 0.65 8.26 12.69
CA ILE A 313 1.80 8.68 13.50
C ILE A 313 3.02 7.95 12.95
N VAL A 314 4.06 8.68 12.59
CA VAL A 314 5.32 8.16 12.03
C VAL A 314 6.42 8.40 13.04
N LEU A 315 7.13 7.33 13.40
CA LEU A 315 8.25 7.36 14.34
C LEU A 315 9.53 6.90 13.66
N SER A 316 10.61 7.65 13.86
CA SER A 316 11.98 7.28 13.52
C SER A 316 12.96 7.92 14.52
N GLY A 317 14.24 7.58 14.39
CA GLY A 317 15.30 8.07 15.28
C GLY A 317 15.69 7.12 16.42
N LEU A 318 15.08 5.93 16.54
CA LEU A 318 15.46 4.97 17.59
C LEU A 318 16.88 4.43 17.43
N HIS A 319 17.44 4.47 16.22
CA HIS A 319 18.84 4.09 15.96
C HIS A 319 19.83 5.06 16.62
N MET A 320 19.42 6.28 16.96
CA MET A 320 20.29 7.25 17.65
C MET A 320 20.55 6.87 19.12
N LEU A 321 19.82 5.89 19.66
CA LEU A 321 20.10 5.31 20.98
C LEU A 321 21.31 4.37 20.97
N ASP A 322 21.86 4.04 19.80
CA ASP A 322 23.05 3.21 19.68
C ASP A 322 24.24 3.87 20.42
N GLY A 323 25.03 3.07 21.13
CA GLY A 323 26.11 3.54 21.99
C GLY A 323 25.69 4.14 23.35
N GLN A 324 24.39 4.22 23.67
CA GLN A 324 23.92 4.65 25.00
C GLN A 324 23.98 3.51 26.03
N ASN A 325 23.93 3.87 27.32
CA ASN A 325 23.89 2.88 28.39
C ASN A 325 22.61 2.00 28.30
N ALA A 326 22.74 0.69 28.47
CA ALA A 326 21.63 -0.26 28.41
C ALA A 326 20.45 0.10 29.33
N SER A 327 20.70 0.62 30.54
CA SER A 327 19.65 1.07 31.47
C SER A 327 18.91 2.30 30.95
N PHE A 328 19.63 3.22 30.30
CA PHE A 328 19.05 4.41 29.67
C PHE A 328 18.20 4.03 28.45
N ILE A 329 18.72 3.15 27.60
CA ILE A 329 17.99 2.57 26.46
C ILE A 329 16.69 1.93 26.94
N ALA A 330 16.77 1.08 27.97
CA ALA A 330 15.59 0.40 28.52
C ALA A 330 14.54 1.41 29.03
N ALA A 331 14.96 2.45 29.76
CA ALA A 331 14.06 3.49 30.26
C ALA A 331 13.36 4.25 29.12
N ARG A 332 14.09 4.64 28.06
CA ARG A 332 13.53 5.34 26.91
C ARG A 332 12.58 4.48 26.08
N LEU A 333 12.94 3.22 25.83
CA LEU A 333 12.04 2.30 25.13
C LEU A 333 10.77 2.00 25.95
N GLN A 334 10.88 1.92 27.27
CA GLN A 334 9.72 1.73 28.16
C GLN A 334 8.80 2.96 28.15
N GLU A 335 9.36 4.16 28.20
CA GLU A 335 8.61 5.42 28.10
C GLU A 335 7.84 5.50 26.77
N LEU A 336 8.52 5.23 25.65
CA LEU A 336 7.90 5.18 24.33
C LEU A 336 6.82 4.09 24.24
N GLN A 337 7.10 2.90 24.76
CA GLN A 337 6.13 1.79 24.77
C GLN A 337 4.85 2.18 25.53
N ARG A 338 4.97 2.88 26.67
CA ARG A 338 3.82 3.39 27.44
C ARG A 338 3.01 4.37 26.61
N LEU A 339 3.67 5.38 26.02
CA LEU A 339 3.02 6.35 25.14
C LEU A 339 2.23 5.65 24.02
N LEU A 340 2.86 4.72 23.31
CA LEU A 340 2.25 4.00 22.18
C LEU A 340 1.04 3.15 22.56
N ARG A 341 1.01 2.62 23.80
CA ARG A 341 -0.14 1.86 24.32
C ARG A 341 -1.33 2.76 24.65
N GLU A 342 -1.08 3.99 25.08
CA GLU A 342 -2.12 4.98 25.42
C GLU A 342 -2.76 5.61 24.18
N LEU A 343 -2.07 5.59 23.02
CA LEU A 343 -2.59 6.15 21.77
C LEU A 343 -3.91 5.48 21.31
N PRO A 344 -4.87 6.28 20.78
CA PRO A 344 -6.14 5.77 20.30
C PRO A 344 -5.93 4.78 19.15
N ARG A 345 -6.70 3.67 19.14
CA ARG A 345 -6.63 2.63 18.08
C ARG A 345 -7.05 3.08 16.68
N THR A 346 -7.47 4.35 16.54
CA THR A 346 -7.83 4.97 15.27
C THR A 346 -6.61 5.53 14.52
N ALA A 347 -5.61 6.02 15.25
CA ALA A 347 -4.34 6.48 14.68
C ALA A 347 -3.45 5.25 14.42
N LEU A 348 -2.91 5.14 13.21
CA LEU A 348 -1.98 4.07 12.85
C LEU A 348 -0.56 4.50 13.18
N VAL A 349 0.18 3.67 13.89
CA VAL A 349 1.59 3.95 14.23
C VAL A 349 2.50 3.21 13.26
N HIS A 350 3.36 3.97 12.59
CA HIS A 350 4.40 3.46 11.71
C HIS A 350 5.78 3.72 12.34
N LEU A 351 6.62 2.69 12.42
CA LEU A 351 8.01 2.80 12.84
C LEU A 351 8.93 2.62 11.63
N GLU A 352 9.79 3.59 11.39
CA GLU A 352 10.87 3.51 10.42
C GLU A 352 12.19 3.25 11.12
N LEU A 353 12.75 2.07 10.88
CA LEU A 353 14.12 1.73 11.29
C LEU A 353 15.12 2.30 10.29
N ALA A 354 16.31 2.58 10.80
CA ALA A 354 17.47 2.94 10.01
C ALA A 354 18.70 2.31 10.67
N SER A 355 19.89 2.58 10.11
CA SER A 355 21.15 1.92 10.42
C SER A 355 21.35 1.72 11.93
N LEU A 356 21.25 0.48 12.37
CA LEU A 356 21.41 0.02 13.74
C LEU A 356 22.56 -0.98 13.75
N ALA A 357 23.65 -0.66 14.46
CA ALA A 357 24.80 -1.55 14.58
C ALA A 357 24.65 -2.47 15.80
N ASP A 358 24.07 -1.98 16.89
CA ASP A 358 23.88 -2.75 18.12
C ASP A 358 22.73 -3.79 18.02
N ALA A 359 23.12 -5.07 18.10
CA ALA A 359 22.21 -6.21 18.10
C ALA A 359 21.31 -6.27 19.35
N ASP A 360 21.77 -5.78 20.51
CA ASP A 360 20.99 -5.78 21.75
C ASP A 360 19.91 -4.71 21.71
N LEU A 361 20.23 -3.50 21.24
CA LEU A 361 19.23 -2.47 20.94
C LEU A 361 18.20 -2.95 19.90
N MET A 362 18.64 -3.58 18.80
CA MET A 362 17.74 -4.15 17.80
C MET A 362 16.78 -5.18 18.43
N ARG A 363 17.30 -6.07 19.29
CA ARG A 363 16.49 -7.06 20.01
C ARG A 363 15.50 -6.39 20.97
N ALA A 364 15.92 -5.34 21.69
CA ALA A 364 15.06 -4.60 22.59
C ALA A 364 13.91 -3.89 21.85
N ILE A 365 14.20 -3.24 20.71
CA ILE A 365 13.18 -2.64 19.83
C ILE A 365 12.21 -3.71 19.32
N ALA A 366 12.73 -4.85 18.87
CA ALA A 366 11.94 -5.96 18.36
C ALA A 366 10.97 -6.52 19.40
N GLN A 367 11.40 -6.66 20.65
CA GLN A 367 10.59 -7.22 21.74
C GLN A 367 9.64 -6.21 22.37
N GLN A 368 10.03 -4.94 22.49
CA GLN A 368 9.27 -3.93 23.23
C GLN A 368 8.40 -3.05 22.32
N ILE A 369 8.90 -2.63 21.16
CA ILE A 369 8.26 -1.61 20.32
C ILE A 369 7.46 -2.25 19.18
N LEU A 370 8.00 -3.25 18.47
CA LEU A 370 7.28 -3.89 17.35
C LEU A 370 5.89 -4.43 17.74
N PRO A 371 5.64 -4.98 18.94
CA PRO A 371 4.31 -5.43 19.34
C PRO A 371 3.26 -4.31 19.48
N VAL A 372 3.68 -3.05 19.65
CA VAL A 372 2.80 -1.90 19.92
C VAL A 372 2.65 -0.94 18.74
N VAL A 373 3.34 -1.17 17.62
CA VAL A 373 3.19 -0.40 16.36
C VAL A 373 2.34 -1.17 15.34
N ASP A 374 1.72 -0.47 14.39
CA ASP A 374 0.86 -1.10 13.37
C ASP A 374 1.66 -1.49 12.11
N SER A 375 2.68 -0.70 11.76
CA SER A 375 3.52 -0.90 10.57
C SER A 375 5.01 -0.68 10.88
N LEU A 376 5.86 -1.41 10.17
CA LEU A 376 7.32 -1.30 10.18
C LEU A 376 7.84 -0.94 8.78
N GLY A 377 8.90 -0.15 8.69
CA GLY A 377 9.66 0.09 7.46
C GLY A 377 11.17 0.01 7.74
N LEU A 378 11.92 -0.54 6.77
CA LEU A 378 13.32 -0.92 6.91
C LEU A 378 13.93 -1.29 5.54
N ASN A 379 15.26 -1.21 5.44
CA ASN A 379 16.04 -1.68 4.30
C ASN A 379 16.60 -3.10 4.50
N GLU A 380 17.47 -3.56 3.57
CA GLU A 380 18.16 -4.84 3.69
C GLU A 380 19.08 -4.98 4.90
N GLN A 381 19.81 -3.95 5.28
CA GLN A 381 20.73 -4.00 6.43
C GLN A 381 19.93 -4.18 7.72
N GLU A 382 18.88 -3.38 7.93
CA GLU A 382 18.05 -3.50 9.13
C GLU A 382 17.21 -4.79 9.13
N LEU A 383 16.76 -5.27 7.96
CA LEU A 383 16.06 -6.57 7.88
C LEU A 383 16.95 -7.71 8.35
N LEU A 384 18.20 -7.72 7.88
CA LEU A 384 19.18 -8.75 8.20
C LEU A 384 19.60 -8.66 9.67
N ALA A 385 19.93 -7.47 10.16
CA ALA A 385 20.22 -7.25 11.57
C ALA A 385 19.07 -7.69 12.48
N LEU A 386 17.82 -7.40 12.10
CA LEU A 386 16.63 -7.80 12.84
C LEU A 386 16.46 -9.32 12.90
N THR A 387 16.64 -10.03 11.79
CA THR A 387 16.53 -11.51 11.78
C THR A 387 17.67 -12.14 12.57
N SER A 388 18.91 -11.65 12.45
CA SER A 388 20.05 -12.15 13.23
C SER A 388 19.87 -11.90 14.73
N ALA A 389 19.47 -10.69 15.13
CA ALA A 389 19.28 -10.33 16.55
C ALA A 389 18.18 -11.16 17.25
N MET A 390 17.16 -11.56 16.49
CA MET A 390 16.00 -12.32 16.98
C MET A 390 16.09 -13.83 16.67
N GLN A 391 17.20 -14.32 16.10
CA GLN A 391 17.38 -15.71 15.67
C GLN A 391 16.24 -16.19 14.74
N GLY A 392 15.86 -15.33 13.79
CA GLY A 392 14.83 -15.58 12.79
C GLY A 392 15.34 -16.41 11.59
N PRO A 393 14.49 -16.61 10.56
CA PRO A 393 14.90 -17.31 9.36
C PRO A 393 16.04 -16.59 8.65
N HIS A 394 16.97 -17.36 8.07
CA HIS A 394 18.11 -16.82 7.33
C HIS A 394 18.99 -15.88 8.19
N ALA A 395 19.08 -16.12 9.51
CA ALA A 395 19.91 -15.32 10.43
C ALA A 395 21.39 -15.23 10.02
N ASP A 396 21.92 -16.27 9.37
CA ASP A 396 23.31 -16.34 8.92
C ASP A 396 23.52 -15.72 7.53
N TYR A 397 22.46 -15.26 6.87
CA TYR A 397 22.52 -14.75 5.49
C TYR A 397 23.33 -13.46 5.37
N GLY A 398 23.41 -12.65 6.43
CA GLY A 398 24.10 -11.35 6.46
C GLY A 398 25.62 -11.41 6.56
N HIS A 399 26.26 -12.58 6.66
CA HIS A 399 27.72 -12.70 6.80
C HIS A 399 28.50 -12.52 5.48
N GLN A 400 27.82 -12.29 4.36
CA GLN A 400 28.42 -12.10 3.04
C GLN A 400 28.08 -10.70 2.50
N PRO A 401 28.98 -10.03 1.74
CA PRO A 401 28.65 -8.78 1.07
C PRO A 401 27.58 -9.04 -0.02
N ILE A 402 26.35 -8.61 0.25
CA ILE A 402 25.20 -8.81 -0.63
C ILE A 402 24.92 -7.51 -1.39
N ASN A 403 25.13 -7.51 -2.71
CA ASN A 403 24.80 -6.36 -3.57
C ASN A 403 23.29 -6.25 -3.87
N ILE A 404 22.58 -7.39 -3.96
CA ILE A 404 21.13 -7.44 -4.17
C ILE A 404 20.57 -8.57 -3.29
N PRO A 405 19.69 -8.27 -2.32
CA PRO A 405 19.13 -9.29 -1.44
C PRO A 405 18.20 -10.24 -2.21
N ASP A 406 18.29 -11.55 -1.96
CA ASP A 406 17.40 -12.54 -2.58
C ASP A 406 15.94 -12.29 -2.13
N VAL A 407 15.06 -12.06 -3.11
CA VAL A 407 13.63 -11.79 -2.90
C VAL A 407 12.96 -12.89 -2.07
N ALA A 408 13.36 -14.15 -2.23
CA ALA A 408 12.82 -15.28 -1.50
C ALA A 408 13.18 -15.24 -0.01
N VAL A 409 14.44 -14.88 0.28
CA VAL A 409 14.96 -14.73 1.65
C VAL A 409 14.25 -13.57 2.34
N VAL A 410 14.17 -12.42 1.68
CA VAL A 410 13.43 -11.25 2.19
C VAL A 410 11.97 -11.61 2.45
N ALA A 411 11.30 -12.27 1.50
CA ALA A 411 9.90 -12.69 1.65
C ALA A 411 9.68 -13.61 2.86
N ASP A 412 10.61 -14.53 3.13
CA ASP A 412 10.55 -15.43 4.28
C ASP A 412 10.67 -14.68 5.61
N ILE A 413 11.63 -13.76 5.72
CA ILE A 413 11.82 -12.94 6.93
C ILE A 413 10.59 -12.05 7.16
N LEU A 414 10.10 -11.37 6.12
CA LEU A 414 8.90 -10.52 6.22
C LEU A 414 7.65 -11.31 6.62
N SER A 415 7.50 -12.53 6.10
CA SER A 415 6.44 -13.45 6.51
C SER A 415 6.58 -13.80 7.99
N TRP A 416 7.78 -14.19 8.43
CA TRP A 416 8.08 -14.53 9.82
C TRP A 416 7.77 -13.39 10.80
N LEU A 417 8.13 -12.14 10.49
CA LEU A 417 7.81 -10.95 11.30
C LEU A 417 6.31 -10.76 11.54
N LEU A 418 5.47 -11.16 10.57
CA LEU A 418 4.01 -11.07 10.66
C LEU A 418 3.36 -12.34 11.25
N THR A 419 4.16 -13.38 11.53
CA THR A 419 3.75 -14.73 11.94
C THR A 419 3.90 -14.91 13.46
N PRO A 420 3.29 -15.94 14.10
CA PRO A 420 3.18 -16.03 15.55
C PRO A 420 4.40 -16.29 16.46
N PRO A 421 5.65 -16.60 16.07
CA PRO A 421 6.67 -16.89 17.08
C PRO A 421 7.01 -15.69 17.99
N LEU A 422 6.80 -14.45 17.53
CA LEU A 422 6.80 -13.23 18.37
C LEU A 422 5.60 -13.15 19.36
N ARG A 423 4.70 -14.16 19.42
CA ARG A 423 3.42 -14.12 20.16
C ARG A 423 3.31 -15.04 21.37
N GLN A 424 4.29 -15.90 21.66
CA GLN A 424 4.16 -16.83 22.80
C GLN A 424 4.46 -16.21 24.16
N THR A 425 5.23 -15.13 24.22
CA THR A 425 5.63 -14.48 25.49
C THR A 425 4.72 -13.35 25.94
N LEU A 426 3.76 -12.89 25.12
CA LEU A 426 2.93 -11.72 25.41
C LEU A 426 1.45 -12.10 25.47
N GLN A 427 0.82 -11.93 26.64
CA GLN A 427 -0.62 -12.13 26.89
C GLN A 427 -1.54 -11.20 26.05
N GLN A 428 -0.99 -10.35 25.18
CA GLN A 428 -1.71 -9.40 24.33
C GLN A 428 -1.40 -9.63 22.85
N ARG A 429 -2.42 -9.51 21.98
CA ARG A 429 -2.24 -9.65 20.52
C ARG A 429 -1.39 -8.49 19.97
N PRO A 430 -0.27 -8.74 19.27
CA PRO A 430 0.56 -7.66 18.72
C PRO A 430 -0.17 -6.87 17.63
N ARG A 431 0.14 -5.57 17.56
CA ARG A 431 -0.46 -4.60 16.62
C ARG A 431 0.19 -4.64 15.24
N LEU A 432 1.42 -5.15 15.10
CA LEU A 432 2.13 -5.17 13.83
C LEU A 432 1.39 -6.02 12.79
N THR A 433 0.99 -5.37 11.70
CA THR A 433 0.22 -6.01 10.62
C THR A 433 0.73 -5.68 9.23
N ARG A 434 1.78 -4.86 9.12
CA ARG A 434 2.45 -4.50 7.87
C ARG A 434 3.94 -4.30 8.06
N VAL A 435 4.73 -4.75 7.09
CA VAL A 435 6.15 -4.41 6.93
C VAL A 435 6.38 -3.90 5.51
N HIS A 436 7.08 -2.77 5.39
CA HIS A 436 7.52 -2.18 4.13
C HIS A 436 9.03 -2.35 4.02
N PHE A 437 9.43 -3.31 3.21
CA PHE A 437 10.81 -3.48 2.82
C PHE A 437 11.09 -2.62 1.60
N HIS A 438 12.19 -1.89 1.65
CA HIS A 438 12.71 -1.10 0.55
C HIS A 438 14.18 -1.44 0.35
N SER A 439 14.62 -1.40 -0.90
CA SER A 439 16.00 -1.67 -1.27
C SER A 439 16.26 -0.94 -2.58
N LEU A 440 17.53 -0.81 -2.97
CA LEU A 440 17.92 -0.12 -4.20
C LEU A 440 17.18 -0.67 -5.43
N THR A 441 16.99 -1.99 -5.53
CA THR A 441 16.51 -2.64 -6.77
C THR A 441 15.05 -3.10 -6.73
N TYR A 442 14.43 -3.25 -5.55
CA TYR A 442 13.01 -3.60 -5.42
C TYR A 442 12.43 -3.24 -4.06
N HIS A 443 11.10 -3.10 -4.00
CA HIS A 443 10.36 -2.88 -2.75
C HIS A 443 9.38 -4.04 -2.52
N ILE A 444 9.20 -4.46 -1.27
CA ILE A 444 8.21 -5.47 -0.89
C ILE A 444 7.34 -4.91 0.22
N THR A 445 6.02 -4.96 0.05
CA THR A 445 5.10 -4.72 1.16
C THR A 445 4.43 -6.01 1.56
N ALA A 446 4.74 -6.48 2.76
CA ALA A 446 4.07 -7.59 3.42
C ALA A 446 2.97 -7.04 4.33
N ALA A 447 1.74 -7.53 4.18
CA ALA A 447 0.63 -7.10 5.02
C ALA A 447 -0.33 -8.24 5.32
N ARG A 448 -0.94 -8.22 6.50
CA ARG A 448 -2.03 -9.16 6.81
C ARG A 448 -3.24 -8.89 5.91
N ALA A 449 -3.78 -9.95 5.32
CA ALA A 449 -4.92 -9.83 4.42
C ALA A 449 -6.10 -9.12 5.11
N GLY A 450 -6.70 -8.17 4.40
CA GLY A 450 -7.89 -7.47 4.85
C GLY A 450 -7.66 -6.34 5.87
N VAL A 451 -6.42 -6.12 6.33
CA VAL A 451 -6.11 -4.98 7.22
C VAL A 451 -5.92 -3.70 6.40
N TYR A 452 -5.08 -3.76 5.37
CA TYR A 452 -4.70 -2.62 4.53
C TYR A 452 -5.36 -2.66 3.14
N GLN A 453 -5.58 -1.49 2.55
CA GLN A 453 -6.13 -1.33 1.20
C GLN A 453 -5.08 -0.81 0.25
N GLN A 454 -5.27 -1.08 -1.05
CA GLN A 454 -4.44 -0.50 -2.11
C GLN A 454 -2.93 -0.73 -1.92
N VAL A 455 -2.55 -1.81 -1.21
CA VAL A 455 -1.16 -2.15 -0.88
C VAL A 455 -0.29 -2.15 -2.14
N VAL A 456 -0.79 -2.71 -3.24
CA VAL A 456 -0.10 -2.68 -4.53
C VAL A 456 0.18 -1.24 -4.98
N GLY A 457 -0.85 -0.39 -5.05
CA GLY A 457 -0.69 1.00 -5.49
C GLY A 457 0.22 1.82 -4.56
N SER A 458 0.19 1.57 -3.24
CA SER A 458 1.10 2.24 -2.30
C SER A 458 2.56 1.81 -2.48
N THR A 459 2.82 0.53 -2.72
CA THR A 459 4.19 0.03 -2.94
C THR A 459 4.73 0.55 -4.28
N VAL A 460 3.91 0.54 -5.34
CA VAL A 460 4.30 1.17 -6.62
C VAL A 460 4.61 2.65 -6.43
N ARG A 461 3.76 3.39 -5.69
CA ARG A 461 4.01 4.81 -5.44
C ARG A 461 5.32 5.03 -4.69
N GLY A 462 5.62 4.22 -3.68
CA GLY A 462 6.92 4.27 -2.99
C GLY A 462 8.08 4.11 -3.95
N THR A 463 8.09 3.06 -4.76
CA THR A 463 9.09 2.84 -5.82
C THR A 463 9.25 4.07 -6.72
N LEU A 464 8.15 4.59 -7.28
CA LEU A 464 8.24 5.66 -8.27
C LEU A 464 8.73 6.96 -7.64
N THR A 465 8.37 7.20 -6.38
CA THR A 465 8.82 8.39 -5.65
C THR A 465 10.33 8.35 -5.42
N SER A 466 10.86 7.20 -4.97
CA SER A 466 12.30 7.04 -4.75
C SER A 466 13.08 7.21 -6.06
N ALA A 467 12.55 6.73 -7.19
CA ALA A 467 13.14 6.90 -8.51
C ALA A 467 13.21 8.36 -8.97
N VAL A 468 12.08 9.08 -8.89
CA VAL A 468 11.94 10.50 -9.26
C VAL A 468 12.84 11.37 -8.40
N ARG A 469 12.89 11.11 -7.08
CA ARG A 469 13.76 11.86 -6.17
C ARG A 469 15.23 11.56 -6.36
N ALA A 470 15.60 10.32 -6.70
CA ALA A 470 16.98 9.95 -7.01
C ALA A 470 17.56 10.81 -8.15
N CYS A 471 16.75 11.07 -9.18
CA CYS A 471 17.18 11.87 -10.34
C CYS A 471 16.89 13.37 -10.22
N GLN A 472 16.27 13.83 -9.12
CA GLN A 472 15.74 15.18 -8.96
C GLN A 472 14.88 15.63 -10.18
N ASP A 473 14.20 14.67 -10.80
CA ASP A 473 13.43 14.87 -12.02
C ASP A 473 12.01 14.40 -11.81
N ASN A 474 11.05 15.26 -12.11
CA ASN A 474 9.63 14.95 -12.00
C ASN A 474 9.14 13.97 -13.09
N GLN A 475 9.99 13.55 -14.04
CA GLN A 475 9.66 12.63 -15.14
C GLN A 475 10.42 11.29 -15.09
N LEU A 476 9.69 10.19 -15.34
CA LEU A 476 10.27 8.86 -15.58
C LEU A 476 10.65 8.72 -17.05
N SER A 477 11.94 8.48 -17.32
CA SER A 477 12.50 8.29 -18.66
C SER A 477 13.52 7.15 -18.66
N ALA A 478 13.50 6.33 -19.71
CA ALA A 478 14.45 5.24 -19.92
C ALA A 478 15.91 5.72 -20.07
N GLN A 479 16.13 7.01 -20.37
CA GLN A 479 17.47 7.61 -20.41
C GLN A 479 18.05 7.86 -19.01
N LYS A 480 17.17 8.10 -18.03
CA LYS A 480 17.52 8.48 -16.66
C LYS A 480 17.18 7.39 -15.65
N HIS A 481 16.62 6.26 -16.05
CA HIS A 481 16.18 5.21 -15.12
C HIS A 481 16.34 3.82 -15.73
N GLU A 482 16.73 2.85 -14.91
CA GLU A 482 16.98 1.46 -15.25
C GLU A 482 16.19 0.51 -14.35
N LEU A 483 15.73 -0.61 -14.90
CA LEU A 483 15.15 -1.71 -14.13
C LEU A 483 16.27 -2.70 -13.77
N ARG A 484 16.58 -2.84 -12.48
CA ARG A 484 17.68 -3.70 -11.97
C ARG A 484 17.23 -4.89 -11.11
N MET A 485 15.96 -5.26 -11.17
CA MET A 485 15.44 -6.43 -10.45
C MET A 485 15.86 -7.75 -11.16
N PRO A 486 16.12 -8.86 -10.43
CA PRO A 486 16.42 -10.15 -11.05
C PRO A 486 15.33 -10.61 -12.02
N GLU A 487 15.70 -11.06 -13.23
CA GLU A 487 14.77 -11.46 -14.31
C GLU A 487 13.79 -12.59 -13.93
N SER A 488 14.20 -13.40 -12.97
CA SER A 488 13.36 -14.39 -12.30
C SER A 488 13.82 -14.54 -10.85
N PHE A 489 12.89 -14.82 -9.95
CA PHE A 489 13.18 -15.03 -8.54
C PHE A 489 12.24 -16.08 -7.94
N ALA A 490 12.70 -16.71 -6.86
CA ALA A 490 11.87 -17.58 -6.03
C ALA A 490 11.06 -16.73 -5.03
N VAL A 491 9.92 -17.26 -4.59
CA VAL A 491 9.01 -16.56 -3.66
C VAL A 491 9.29 -16.93 -2.18
N SER A 492 9.96 -18.05 -1.98
CA SER A 492 10.29 -18.62 -0.67
C SER A 492 11.47 -19.56 -0.85
N ARG A 493 12.42 -19.56 0.08
CA ARG A 493 13.45 -20.61 0.19
C ARG A 493 13.02 -21.71 1.15
N LEU A 494 12.10 -21.42 2.07
CA LEU A 494 11.63 -22.33 3.11
C LEU A 494 10.43 -23.22 2.69
N ASP A 495 9.59 -22.76 1.77
CA ASP A 495 8.39 -23.49 1.32
C ASP A 495 8.66 -24.25 0.01
N SER A 496 8.71 -25.58 0.08
CA SER A 496 8.91 -26.47 -1.08
C SER A 496 7.75 -26.46 -2.09
N TYR A 497 6.53 -26.11 -1.66
CA TYR A 497 5.32 -26.08 -2.50
C TYR A 497 5.16 -24.81 -3.36
N VAL A 498 5.99 -23.78 -3.16
CA VAL A 498 5.90 -22.48 -3.87
C VAL A 498 7.24 -22.10 -4.50
N GLN A 499 7.96 -23.08 -5.07
CA GLN A 499 9.03 -22.82 -6.04
C GLN A 499 8.41 -22.44 -7.40
N MET A 500 7.62 -21.38 -7.44
CA MET A 500 7.17 -20.79 -8.69
C MET A 500 8.24 -19.78 -9.10
N LEU A 501 9.07 -20.13 -10.09
CA LEU A 501 9.89 -19.14 -10.80
C LEU A 501 8.92 -18.15 -11.43
N CYS A 502 8.98 -16.88 -11.03
CA CYS A 502 8.17 -15.83 -11.64
C CYS A 502 8.94 -15.21 -12.81
N PRO A 503 8.63 -15.52 -14.09
CA PRO A 503 9.21 -14.83 -15.23
C PRO A 503 8.58 -13.43 -15.38
N ILE A 504 9.40 -12.43 -15.72
CA ILE A 504 8.99 -11.02 -15.87
C ILE A 504 8.19 -10.75 -17.16
N LEU A 505 8.19 -11.66 -18.15
CA LEU A 505 7.46 -11.53 -19.42
C LEU A 505 6.91 -12.91 -19.87
N PRO A 506 5.67 -13.03 -20.41
CA PRO A 506 4.74 -11.99 -20.89
C PRO A 506 3.61 -11.65 -19.88
N ALA A 507 3.73 -12.05 -18.61
CA ALA A 507 2.86 -11.59 -17.53
C ALA A 507 3.46 -10.34 -16.87
N PRO A 508 2.65 -9.35 -16.42
CA PRO A 508 3.15 -8.01 -16.13
C PRO A 508 4.17 -7.97 -14.97
N PRO A 509 5.06 -6.95 -14.92
CA PRO A 509 6.15 -6.78 -13.94
C PRO A 509 5.74 -6.66 -12.46
N PHE A 510 4.45 -6.83 -12.17
CA PHE A 510 3.87 -6.78 -10.84
C PHE A 510 3.43 -8.19 -10.49
N ALA A 511 4.22 -8.93 -9.71
CA ALA A 511 3.85 -10.26 -9.26
C ALA A 511 2.46 -10.18 -8.57
N PRO A 512 1.42 -10.86 -9.10
CA PRO A 512 0.09 -10.75 -8.54
C PRO A 512 0.09 -11.41 -7.17
N ARG A 513 -0.39 -10.68 -6.14
CA ARG A 513 -0.81 -11.17 -4.81
C ARG A 513 -0.28 -12.58 -4.50
N LEU A 514 0.90 -12.65 -3.91
CA LEU A 514 1.38 -13.89 -3.32
C LEU A 514 0.60 -14.11 -2.02
N ALA A 515 -0.60 -14.67 -2.17
CA ALA A 515 -1.32 -15.25 -1.06
C ALA A 515 -0.65 -16.59 -0.78
N ARG A 516 0.26 -16.67 0.20
CA ARG A 516 0.72 -17.98 0.69
C ARG A 516 -0.50 -18.72 1.25
N PRO A 517 -0.98 -19.81 0.63
CA PRO A 517 -2.00 -20.63 1.22
C PRO A 517 -1.32 -21.46 2.31
N ASN A 518 -1.66 -21.18 3.58
CA ASN A 518 -1.40 -22.04 4.73
C ASN A 518 -0.06 -22.80 4.73
N THR A 519 0.92 -22.30 5.47
CA THR A 519 1.92 -23.18 6.08
C THR A 519 1.76 -23.24 7.60
N ILE A 520 1.34 -24.43 8.03
CA ILE A 520 1.54 -25.11 9.32
C ILE A 520 0.62 -24.75 10.52
N TYR A 521 -0.05 -23.59 10.61
CA TYR A 521 -0.88 -23.27 11.81
C TYR A 521 -2.24 -22.60 11.57
N GLY A 522 -3.05 -23.07 10.61
CA GLY A 522 -4.51 -22.83 10.56
C GLY A 522 -5.01 -21.39 10.79
N ARG A 523 -4.34 -20.35 10.28
CA ARG A 523 -4.65 -18.94 10.57
C ARG A 523 -4.54 -18.03 9.33
N ALA A 524 -5.24 -16.89 9.39
CA ALA A 524 -5.61 -15.98 8.29
C ALA A 524 -4.52 -15.69 7.23
N PRO A 525 -4.90 -15.53 5.94
CA PRO A 525 -3.95 -15.38 4.83
C PRO A 525 -3.06 -14.14 4.97
N LEU A 526 -1.77 -14.29 4.65
CA LEU A 526 -0.81 -13.20 4.45
C LEU A 526 -0.88 -12.75 2.98
N VAL A 527 -0.77 -11.44 2.74
CA VAL A 527 -0.62 -10.89 1.39
C VAL A 527 0.81 -10.36 1.30
N LEU A 528 1.64 -11.08 0.55
CA LEU A 528 2.95 -10.59 0.14
C LEU A 528 2.80 -9.95 -1.25
N ILE A 529 3.25 -8.72 -1.40
CA ILE A 529 3.26 -8.00 -2.68
C ILE A 529 4.69 -7.49 -2.89
N ALA A 530 5.41 -8.13 -3.82
CA ALA A 530 6.69 -7.67 -4.32
C ALA A 530 6.46 -6.80 -5.57
N ILE A 531 7.07 -5.62 -5.61
CA ILE A 531 6.97 -4.68 -6.73
C ILE A 531 8.38 -4.22 -7.08
N MET A 532 8.70 -4.26 -8.37
CA MET A 532 9.99 -3.79 -8.90
C MET A 532 10.30 -2.37 -8.43
N ALA A 533 11.59 -2.06 -8.23
CA ALA A 533 12.05 -0.69 -8.12
C ALA A 533 12.71 -0.23 -9.44
N LEU A 534 12.58 1.06 -9.72
CA LEU A 534 13.30 1.76 -10.78
C LEU A 534 14.53 2.41 -10.15
N VAL A 535 15.72 2.17 -10.71
CA VAL A 535 16.98 2.78 -10.27
C VAL A 535 17.30 3.98 -11.16
N GLY A 536 17.62 5.14 -10.59
CA GLY A 536 18.04 6.30 -11.37
C GLY A 536 19.42 6.12 -12.03
N LEU A 537 19.54 6.49 -13.31
CA LEU A 537 20.73 6.54 -14.16
C LEU A 537 21.18 8.00 -14.37
N THR A 538 21.58 8.71 -13.32
CA THR A 538 22.33 9.97 -13.50
C THR A 538 23.82 9.71 -13.35
N ARG A 539 24.54 9.71 -14.48
CA ARG A 539 25.98 9.47 -14.62
C ARG A 539 26.86 10.69 -14.31
N SER A 540 26.32 11.76 -13.73
CA SER A 540 27.05 12.99 -13.46
C SER A 540 26.60 13.58 -12.12
N ARG A 541 27.52 13.61 -11.15
CA ARG A 541 27.35 13.86 -9.69
C ARG A 541 27.03 12.61 -8.86
N TRP A 542 28.00 11.70 -8.83
CA TRP A 542 28.21 10.85 -7.67
C TRP A 542 28.82 11.71 -6.56
N THR A 543 27.95 12.23 -5.71
CA THR A 543 28.25 12.57 -4.32
C THR A 543 27.20 11.80 -3.53
N ASP A 544 27.64 10.87 -2.67
CA ASP A 544 26.85 9.87 -1.94
C ASP A 544 25.91 10.47 -0.87
N LYS A 545 25.12 11.48 -1.26
CA LYS A 545 23.98 12.06 -0.55
C LYS A 545 22.87 12.50 -1.49
N VAL A 546 22.42 11.58 -2.34
CA VAL A 546 20.97 11.47 -2.39
C VAL A 546 20.63 10.54 -1.24
N GLN A 547 20.23 11.10 -0.09
CA GLN A 547 19.43 10.36 0.89
C GLN A 547 18.26 9.81 0.09
N PHE A 548 18.40 8.57 -0.41
CA PHE A 548 17.33 7.87 -1.07
C PHE A 548 16.22 7.84 -0.04
N PRO A 549 15.12 8.57 -0.25
CA PRO A 549 14.02 8.55 0.68
C PRO A 549 13.30 7.23 0.41
N TYR A 550 13.87 6.14 0.93
CA TYR A 550 13.25 4.83 0.92
C TYR A 550 11.97 4.80 1.80
N HIS A 551 11.77 5.87 2.56
CA HIS A 551 10.69 6.17 3.48
C HIS A 551 9.38 6.60 2.79
N GLU A 552 9.09 6.11 1.57
CA GLU A 552 8.04 6.68 0.71
C GLU A 552 6.90 5.70 0.39
N GLY A 553 6.82 4.58 1.12
CA GLY A 553 5.70 3.64 1.02
C GLY A 553 4.49 3.97 1.90
N PHE A 554 4.42 5.16 2.52
CA PHE A 554 3.49 5.48 3.62
C PHE A 554 2.14 6.08 3.21
N TYR A 555 1.85 6.18 1.92
CA TYR A 555 0.92 7.23 1.53
C TYR A 555 -0.58 6.89 1.56
N HIS A 556 -0.99 5.64 1.84
CA HIS A 556 -2.40 5.24 1.65
C HIS A 556 -2.95 4.32 2.74
N TRP A 557 -3.02 4.86 3.96
CA TRP A 557 -3.53 4.15 5.12
C TRP A 557 -5.00 4.47 5.41
N LYS A 558 -5.86 3.48 5.13
CA LYS A 558 -7.17 3.42 5.77
C LYS A 558 -7.53 1.95 6.01
N ARG A 559 -7.87 1.61 7.26
CA ARG A 559 -8.46 0.29 7.59
C ARG A 559 -9.66 0.05 6.67
N GLY A 560 -9.60 -1.04 5.93
CA GLY A 560 -10.42 -1.17 4.74
C GLY A 560 -11.90 -1.41 5.00
N LEU A 561 -12.76 -0.58 4.42
CA LEU A 561 -14.18 -0.87 4.24
C LEU A 561 -14.50 -1.36 2.81
N ASN A 562 -13.56 -1.18 1.87
CA ASN A 562 -13.73 -1.52 0.45
C ASN A 562 -13.55 -3.01 0.16
N TYR A 563 -12.91 -3.80 1.05
CA TYR A 563 -12.87 -5.26 0.88
C TYR A 563 -14.27 -5.86 1.05
N LEU A 564 -15.06 -5.33 1.99
CA LEU A 564 -16.47 -5.71 2.13
C LEU A 564 -17.23 -5.37 0.85
N GLU A 565 -16.98 -4.20 0.27
CA GLU A 565 -17.60 -3.84 -1.01
C GLU A 565 -17.22 -4.83 -2.13
N GLU A 566 -15.93 -5.16 -2.31
CA GLU A 566 -15.48 -6.13 -3.32
C GLU A 566 -16.03 -7.54 -3.08
N LEU A 567 -16.06 -8.01 -1.82
CA LEU A 567 -16.72 -9.27 -1.47
C LEU A 567 -18.20 -9.25 -1.85
N TYR A 568 -18.90 -8.16 -1.56
CA TYR A 568 -20.32 -8.02 -1.89
C TYR A 568 -20.60 -7.73 -3.37
N LYS A 569 -19.61 -7.32 -4.18
CA LYS A 569 -19.67 -7.32 -5.64
C LYS A 569 -19.57 -8.75 -6.18
N ARG A 570 -18.67 -9.58 -5.61
CA ARG A 570 -18.50 -11.00 -5.97
C ARG A 570 -19.26 -11.92 -5.01
N LYS A 571 -20.59 -11.83 -4.99
CA LYS A 571 -21.43 -12.54 -4.00
C LYS A 571 -21.29 -14.07 -3.98
N GLN A 572 -20.76 -14.65 -5.05
CA GLN A 572 -20.57 -16.08 -5.21
C GLN A 572 -19.21 -16.58 -4.73
N CYS A 573 -18.34 -15.73 -4.20
CA CYS A 573 -17.07 -16.20 -3.63
C CYS A 573 -17.31 -17.05 -2.37
N ASP A 574 -16.46 -18.06 -2.16
CA ASP A 574 -16.65 -19.04 -1.08
C ASP A 574 -16.60 -18.39 0.30
N LEU A 575 -15.73 -17.38 0.48
CA LEU A 575 -15.67 -16.61 1.71
C LEU A 575 -17.00 -15.91 2.04
N LEU A 576 -17.63 -15.22 1.07
CA LEU A 576 -18.89 -14.54 1.34
C LEU A 576 -20.03 -15.55 1.55
N ARG A 577 -20.06 -16.65 0.79
CA ARG A 577 -21.05 -17.73 1.00
C ARG A 577 -20.94 -18.32 2.41
N PHE A 578 -19.72 -18.60 2.87
CA PHE A 578 -19.46 -19.09 4.23
C PHE A 578 -19.91 -18.07 5.29
N MET A 579 -19.51 -16.80 5.14
CA MET A 579 -19.95 -15.73 6.05
C MET A 579 -21.48 -15.55 6.07
N LEU A 580 -22.15 -15.65 4.92
CA LEU A 580 -23.61 -15.55 4.83
C LEU A 580 -24.31 -16.73 5.51
N ARG A 581 -23.75 -17.95 5.43
CA ARG A 581 -24.25 -19.13 6.15
C ARG A 581 -24.19 -18.93 7.66
N ILE A 582 -23.02 -18.53 8.19
CA ILE A 582 -22.84 -18.26 9.62
C ILE A 582 -23.79 -17.15 10.10
N ARG A 583 -23.90 -16.07 9.32
CA ARG A 583 -24.80 -14.94 9.64
C ARG A 583 -26.26 -15.38 9.63
N ALA A 584 -26.69 -16.15 8.62
CA ALA A 584 -28.05 -16.68 8.57
C ALA A 584 -28.36 -17.54 9.80
N TRP A 585 -27.43 -18.41 10.21
CA TRP A 585 -27.56 -19.21 11.43
C TRP A 585 -27.73 -18.32 12.66
N GLN A 586 -26.83 -17.35 12.87
CA GLN A 586 -26.88 -16.43 14.01
C GLN A 586 -28.19 -15.61 14.02
N TYR A 587 -28.62 -15.11 12.86
CA TYR A 587 -29.74 -14.18 12.77
C TYR A 587 -31.10 -14.86 12.97
N ARG A 588 -31.18 -16.18 12.82
CA ARG A 588 -32.39 -16.95 13.15
C ARG A 588 -32.70 -16.93 14.64
N GLN A 589 -31.65 -16.96 15.47
CA GLN A 589 -31.76 -16.96 16.93
C GLN A 589 -32.15 -15.59 17.50
N LEU A 590 -32.00 -14.52 16.72
CA LEU A 590 -32.34 -13.17 17.14
C LEU A 590 -33.83 -12.86 16.95
N THR A 591 -34.32 -11.90 17.73
CA THR A 591 -35.69 -11.38 17.60
C THR A 591 -35.94 -10.76 16.22
N ALA A 592 -37.22 -10.65 15.83
CA ALA A 592 -37.58 -10.19 14.49
C ALA A 592 -37.11 -8.76 14.15
N VAL A 593 -36.97 -7.91 15.18
CA VAL A 593 -36.40 -6.57 15.12
C VAL A 593 -35.39 -6.45 16.25
N HIS A 594 -34.11 -6.58 15.91
CA HIS A 594 -32.98 -6.64 16.84
C HIS A 594 -32.09 -5.40 16.68
N ARG A 595 -31.75 -4.72 17.78
CA ARG A 595 -30.82 -3.58 17.77
C ARG A 595 -29.40 -4.08 17.58
N VAL A 596 -28.69 -3.59 16.57
CA VAL A 596 -27.30 -3.98 16.32
C VAL A 596 -26.37 -2.91 16.90
N THR A 597 -25.26 -3.33 17.51
CA THR A 597 -24.22 -2.42 18.03
C THR A 597 -23.52 -1.69 16.90
N HIS A 598 -23.10 -2.41 15.86
CA HIS A 598 -22.45 -1.86 14.67
C HIS A 598 -23.04 -2.43 13.38
N PRO A 599 -23.12 -1.63 12.30
CA PRO A 599 -23.59 -2.13 11.00
C PRO A 599 -22.69 -3.26 10.50
N THR A 600 -23.28 -4.35 10.02
CA THR A 600 -22.53 -5.49 9.45
C THR A 600 -21.87 -5.13 8.13
N ARG A 601 -22.44 -4.14 7.43
CA ARG A 601 -21.92 -3.57 6.19
C ARG A 601 -21.68 -2.07 6.32
N PRO A 602 -20.61 -1.67 7.02
CA PRO A 602 -20.30 -0.27 7.23
C PRO A 602 -20.03 0.49 5.92
N ASP A 603 -19.55 -0.18 4.88
CA ASP A 603 -19.41 0.32 3.50
C ASP A 603 -20.75 0.85 2.96
N LYS A 604 -21.77 -0.03 2.95
CA LYS A 604 -23.08 0.28 2.38
C LYS A 604 -23.85 1.23 3.28
N ALA A 605 -23.71 1.09 4.59
CA ALA A 605 -24.35 1.95 5.56
C ALA A 605 -23.90 3.40 5.38
N ARG A 606 -22.58 3.65 5.24
CA ARG A 606 -22.02 5.00 5.03
C ARG A 606 -22.54 5.64 3.74
N ARG A 607 -22.59 4.88 2.63
CA ARG A 607 -23.16 5.36 1.36
C ARG A 607 -24.63 5.77 1.47
N LEU A 608 -25.35 5.18 2.42
CA LEU A 608 -26.76 5.47 2.68
C LEU A 608 -26.98 6.55 3.75
N GLY A 609 -25.89 7.18 4.23
CA GLY A 609 -25.91 8.33 5.13
C GLY A 609 -25.61 8.01 6.61
N TYR A 610 -25.21 6.78 6.94
CA TYR A 610 -24.76 6.44 8.30
C TYR A 610 -23.42 7.10 8.62
N LYS A 611 -23.31 7.68 9.83
CA LYS A 611 -22.06 8.12 10.44
C LYS A 611 -21.89 7.46 11.80
N ALA A 612 -20.65 7.15 12.17
CA ALA A 612 -20.32 6.61 13.49
C ALA A 612 -20.27 7.74 14.52
N LYS A 613 -21.43 8.26 14.90
CA LYS A 613 -21.60 9.26 15.97
C LYS A 613 -22.89 9.01 16.73
N GLN A 614 -23.02 9.60 17.92
CA GLN A 614 -24.22 9.49 18.73
C GLN A 614 -25.46 10.02 17.99
N GLY A 615 -26.61 9.37 18.22
CA GLY A 615 -27.87 9.65 17.53
C GLY A 615 -28.13 8.82 16.27
N TYR A 616 -27.17 8.04 15.77
CA TYR A 616 -27.42 7.00 14.75
C TYR A 616 -27.62 5.63 15.41
N VAL A 617 -28.67 4.91 15.01
CA VAL A 617 -28.97 3.56 15.51
C VAL A 617 -29.23 2.62 14.33
N VAL A 618 -28.74 1.39 14.40
CA VAL A 618 -28.97 0.39 13.35
C VAL A 618 -29.78 -0.77 13.92
N TYR A 619 -30.85 -1.15 13.22
CA TYR A 619 -31.66 -2.31 13.57
C TYR A 619 -31.62 -3.34 12.46
N ARG A 620 -31.47 -4.60 12.82
CA ARG A 620 -31.62 -5.74 11.92
C ARG A 620 -33.05 -6.24 11.98
N VAL A 621 -33.66 -6.38 10.82
CA VAL A 621 -35.06 -6.78 10.66
C VAL A 621 -35.13 -7.99 9.75
N ARG A 622 -35.79 -9.05 10.20
CA ARG A 622 -36.08 -10.24 9.38
C ARG A 622 -37.46 -10.09 8.72
N VAL A 623 -37.56 -10.40 7.43
CA VAL A 623 -38.81 -10.39 6.65
C VAL A 623 -38.95 -11.71 5.89
N LYS A 624 -40.13 -12.33 5.93
CA LYS A 624 -40.38 -13.63 5.27
C LYS A 624 -40.16 -13.52 3.75
N ARG A 625 -39.48 -14.51 3.17
CA ARG A 625 -39.25 -14.66 1.72
C ARG A 625 -40.50 -15.21 1.04
N GLY A 626 -40.55 -15.02 -0.28
CA GLY A 626 -41.67 -15.48 -1.12
C GLY A 626 -42.82 -14.47 -1.21
N GLY A 627 -43.78 -14.81 -2.05
CA GLY A 627 -45.05 -14.10 -2.13
C GLY A 627 -45.97 -14.45 -0.97
N ARG A 628 -47.06 -13.71 -0.83
CA ARG A 628 -48.10 -14.02 0.14
C ARG A 628 -49.01 -15.11 -0.43
N LYS A 629 -49.60 -15.91 0.45
CA LYS A 629 -50.71 -16.80 0.10
C LYS A 629 -52.01 -16.01 0.25
N ARG A 630 -52.91 -16.09 -0.73
CA ARG A 630 -54.28 -15.57 -0.60
C ARG A 630 -54.98 -16.38 0.50
N PRO A 631 -55.61 -15.74 1.51
CA PRO A 631 -56.48 -16.48 2.41
C PRO A 631 -57.64 -17.07 1.60
N VAL A 632 -57.84 -18.38 1.70
CA VAL A 632 -58.93 -19.09 1.03
C VAL A 632 -59.80 -19.76 2.08
N PRO A 633 -61.14 -19.64 1.99
CA PRO A 633 -62.05 -20.36 2.88
C PRO A 633 -61.74 -21.87 2.89
N LYS A 634 -61.64 -22.46 4.10
CA LYS A 634 -61.37 -23.90 4.31
C LYS A 634 -60.04 -24.43 3.71
N GLY A 635 -59.11 -23.57 3.30
CA GLY A 635 -57.83 -24.00 2.71
C GLY A 635 -57.94 -24.58 1.30
N ARG A 636 -59.13 -24.59 0.68
CA ARG A 636 -59.40 -25.24 -0.61
C ARG A 636 -59.34 -24.27 -1.78
N THR A 637 -58.81 -24.76 -2.90
CA THR A 637 -58.76 -24.06 -4.19
C THR A 637 -60.15 -24.16 -4.85
N MET A 638 -61.01 -23.17 -4.62
CA MET A 638 -62.40 -23.15 -5.12
C MET A 638 -62.53 -22.78 -6.63
N GLY A 639 -61.42 -22.57 -7.35
CA GLY A 639 -61.41 -22.25 -8.78
C GLY A 639 -60.28 -22.96 -9.52
N LYS A 640 -60.04 -22.62 -10.79
CA LYS A 640 -58.91 -23.18 -11.55
C LYS A 640 -57.58 -22.78 -10.90
N PRO A 641 -56.67 -23.72 -10.56
CA PRO A 641 -55.42 -23.42 -9.86
C PRO A 641 -54.56 -22.34 -10.52
N LYS A 642 -54.54 -22.30 -11.85
CA LYS A 642 -53.77 -21.33 -12.64
C LYS A 642 -54.31 -19.89 -12.55
N ASP A 643 -55.62 -19.70 -12.39
CA ASP A 643 -56.28 -18.40 -12.48
C ASP A 643 -56.58 -17.81 -11.09
N GLN A 644 -56.75 -18.68 -10.08
CA GLN A 644 -57.13 -18.25 -8.74
C GLN A 644 -56.01 -17.47 -8.01
N GLY A 645 -54.75 -17.65 -8.43
CA GLY A 645 -53.62 -16.87 -7.92
C GLY A 645 -53.43 -16.99 -6.41
N ILE A 646 -53.60 -18.20 -5.86
CA ILE A 646 -53.52 -18.45 -4.41
C ILE A 646 -52.08 -18.27 -3.91
N ASN A 647 -51.10 -18.81 -4.64
CA ASN A 647 -49.69 -18.74 -4.27
C ASN A 647 -49.01 -17.55 -4.98
N GLU A 648 -47.86 -17.13 -4.43
CA GLU A 648 -46.98 -16.12 -5.05
C GLU A 648 -47.56 -14.71 -5.26
N LEU A 649 -48.55 -14.30 -4.46
CA LEU A 649 -49.04 -12.91 -4.49
C LEU A 649 -47.90 -11.95 -4.11
N LYS A 650 -47.38 -11.25 -5.11
CA LYS A 650 -46.31 -10.26 -4.94
C LYS A 650 -46.87 -9.07 -4.20
N PHE A 651 -46.22 -8.70 -3.09
CA PHE A 651 -46.58 -7.47 -2.38
C PHE A 651 -46.23 -6.26 -3.25
N GLN A 652 -47.10 -5.24 -3.28
CA GLN A 652 -46.86 -4.02 -4.05
C GLN A 652 -45.57 -3.29 -3.64
N ARG A 653 -45.13 -3.46 -2.37
CA ARG A 653 -43.88 -2.88 -1.87
C ARG A 653 -42.79 -3.95 -1.77
N SER A 654 -41.54 -3.55 -2.00
CA SER A 654 -40.40 -4.44 -1.79
C SER A 654 -40.28 -4.90 -0.32
N LEU A 655 -39.71 -6.10 -0.11
CA LEU A 655 -39.43 -6.64 1.24
C LEU A 655 -38.54 -5.70 2.07
N ARG A 656 -37.68 -4.93 1.40
CA ARG A 656 -36.85 -3.89 2.01
C ARG A 656 -37.70 -2.75 2.60
N SER A 657 -38.74 -2.31 1.89
CA SER A 657 -39.71 -1.31 2.40
C SER A 657 -40.49 -1.87 3.59
N GLN A 658 -40.92 -3.14 3.53
CA GLN A 658 -41.60 -3.78 4.67
C GLN A 658 -40.70 -3.84 5.92
N ALA A 659 -39.39 -4.03 5.75
CA ALA A 659 -38.43 -3.98 6.85
C ALA A 659 -38.34 -2.58 7.48
N GLU A 660 -38.28 -1.53 6.65
CA GLU A 660 -38.27 -0.13 7.11
C GLU A 660 -39.54 0.21 7.90
N GLU A 661 -40.71 -0.19 7.40
CA GLU A 661 -41.99 0.05 8.08
C GLU A 661 -42.12 -0.70 9.40
N ARG A 662 -41.62 -1.95 9.46
CA ARG A 662 -41.66 -2.77 10.67
C ARG A 662 -40.86 -2.14 11.81
N VAL A 663 -39.66 -1.62 11.53
CA VAL A 663 -38.86 -0.92 12.55
C VAL A 663 -39.39 0.49 12.80
N GLY A 664 -39.88 1.21 11.80
CA GLY A 664 -40.46 2.55 11.97
C GLY A 664 -41.68 2.56 12.91
N ARG A 665 -42.50 1.50 12.86
CA ARG A 665 -43.62 1.30 13.80
C ARG A 665 -43.14 0.94 15.21
N LYS A 666 -42.11 0.08 15.32
CA LYS A 666 -41.57 -0.34 16.64
C LYS A 666 -40.79 0.78 17.33
N CYS A 667 -40.11 1.63 16.57
CA CYS A 667 -39.24 2.70 17.05
C CYS A 667 -39.79 4.08 16.67
N GLY A 668 -41.01 4.41 17.11
CA GLY A 668 -41.72 5.64 16.70
C GLY A 668 -41.02 6.96 17.06
N GLY A 669 -40.16 6.95 18.08
CA GLY A 669 -39.33 8.11 18.46
C GLY A 669 -38.21 8.41 17.46
N LEU A 670 -37.76 7.41 16.71
CA LEU A 670 -36.65 7.56 15.75
C LEU A 670 -37.17 7.87 14.34
N ARG A 671 -36.26 8.23 13.42
CA ARG A 671 -36.56 8.48 12.01
C ARG A 671 -35.77 7.53 11.12
N VAL A 672 -36.46 6.82 10.22
CA VAL A 672 -35.81 5.90 9.28
C VAL A 672 -35.08 6.71 8.19
N LEU A 673 -33.75 6.58 8.14
CA LEU A 673 -32.92 7.20 7.13
C LEU A 673 -32.97 6.39 5.82
N ASN A 674 -32.50 5.13 5.88
CA ASN A 674 -32.43 4.19 4.77
C ASN A 674 -32.16 2.77 5.29
N SER A 675 -32.24 1.76 4.42
CA SER A 675 -31.94 0.35 4.75
C SER A 675 -31.03 -0.33 3.73
N TYR A 676 -30.52 -1.53 4.00
CA TYR A 676 -29.82 -2.35 3.01
C TYR A 676 -29.93 -3.85 3.33
N TRP A 677 -29.75 -4.68 2.31
CA TRP A 677 -29.74 -6.14 2.45
C TRP A 677 -28.41 -6.65 3.03
N VAL A 678 -28.49 -7.61 3.95
CA VAL A 678 -27.33 -8.16 4.67
C VAL A 678 -27.14 -9.66 4.43
N ALA A 679 -28.22 -10.43 4.57
CA ALA A 679 -28.21 -11.88 4.42
C ALA A 679 -29.60 -12.41 4.04
N GLU A 680 -29.66 -13.64 3.56
CA GLU A 680 -30.91 -14.37 3.36
C GLU A 680 -30.70 -15.85 3.60
N ASP A 681 -31.76 -16.52 4.02
CA ASP A 681 -31.83 -17.97 4.16
C ASP A 681 -33.03 -18.53 3.39
N GLY A 682 -33.42 -19.79 3.60
CA GLY A 682 -34.61 -20.38 2.95
C GLY A 682 -35.92 -19.64 3.24
N THR A 683 -36.08 -19.03 4.42
CA THR A 683 -37.38 -18.56 4.94
C THR A 683 -37.48 -17.05 5.06
N TYR A 684 -36.37 -16.36 5.32
CA TYR A 684 -36.27 -14.95 5.69
C TYR A 684 -35.15 -14.23 4.92
N LYS A 685 -35.41 -12.97 4.56
CA LYS A 685 -34.40 -11.99 4.16
C LYS A 685 -34.15 -11.06 5.34
N PHE A 686 -32.88 -10.76 5.58
CA PHE A 686 -32.44 -9.88 6.66
C PHE A 686 -31.97 -8.54 6.08
N PHE A 687 -32.52 -7.46 6.63
CA PHE A 687 -32.16 -6.09 6.27
C PHE A 687 -31.65 -5.35 7.51
N GLU A 688 -30.63 -4.52 7.34
CA GLU A 688 -30.25 -3.53 8.34
C GLU A 688 -30.87 -2.18 7.96
N VAL A 689 -31.56 -1.57 8.91
CA VAL A 689 -32.24 -0.28 8.77
C VAL A 689 -31.52 0.72 9.66
N ILE A 690 -31.11 1.84 9.07
CA ILE A 690 -30.46 2.95 9.74
C ILE A 690 -31.56 3.91 10.20
N LEU A 691 -31.59 4.16 11.50
CA LEU A 691 -32.44 5.14 12.15
C LEU A 691 -31.62 6.26 12.75
N VAL A 692 -32.23 7.43 12.86
CA VAL A 692 -31.65 8.63 13.47
C VAL A 692 -32.57 9.11 14.57
N ASP A 693 -31.98 9.49 15.70
CA ASP A 693 -32.67 10.13 16.82
C ASP A 693 -32.76 11.65 16.57
N PRO A 694 -33.96 12.20 16.35
CA PRO A 694 -34.14 13.63 16.11
C PRO A 694 -33.96 14.50 17.37
N ALA A 695 -34.03 13.92 18.58
CA ALA A 695 -33.88 14.64 19.85
C ALA A 695 -32.39 14.83 20.24
N HIS A 696 -31.50 13.99 19.73
CA HIS A 696 -30.09 14.00 20.13
C HIS A 696 -29.35 15.27 19.65
N LYS A 697 -28.64 15.96 20.57
CA LYS A 697 -27.90 17.22 20.29
C LYS A 697 -26.91 17.08 19.12
N ALA A 698 -26.20 15.95 19.05
CA ALA A 698 -25.24 15.65 17.97
C ALA A 698 -25.88 15.50 16.57
N ILE A 699 -27.20 15.30 16.47
CA ILE A 699 -27.94 15.30 15.21
C ILE A 699 -28.47 16.70 14.90
N ARG A 700 -29.09 17.37 15.90
CA ARG A 700 -29.68 18.71 15.72
C ARG A 700 -28.66 19.77 15.31
N ARG A 701 -27.43 19.69 15.85
CA ARG A 701 -26.34 20.64 15.55
C ARG A 701 -25.58 20.33 14.25
N ASP A 702 -25.74 19.15 13.64
CA ASP A 702 -25.04 18.80 12.40
C ASP A 702 -25.88 19.20 11.18
N ALA A 703 -25.45 20.29 10.50
CA ALA A 703 -26.09 20.83 9.31
C ALA A 703 -26.29 19.83 8.16
N ARG A 704 -25.54 18.72 8.13
CA ARG A 704 -25.65 17.70 7.06
C ARG A 704 -26.84 16.74 7.26
N ILE A 705 -27.35 16.60 8.49
CA ILE A 705 -28.41 15.63 8.82
C ILE A 705 -29.60 16.25 9.56
N ASN A 706 -29.44 17.42 10.18
CA ASN A 706 -30.48 18.08 10.98
C ASN A 706 -31.82 18.26 10.22
N TRP A 707 -31.82 18.27 8.89
CA TRP A 707 -33.03 18.22 8.08
C TRP A 707 -33.99 17.10 8.52
N ILE A 708 -33.49 15.93 8.94
CA ILE A 708 -34.32 14.79 9.34
C ILE A 708 -35.09 15.03 10.66
N CYS A 709 -34.67 16.03 11.45
CA CYS A 709 -35.33 16.41 12.70
C CYS A 709 -36.66 17.12 12.46
N ASN A 710 -36.89 17.68 11.27
CA ASN A 710 -38.12 18.42 11.00
C ASN A 710 -39.35 17.50 11.12
N PRO A 711 -40.48 17.96 11.72
CA PRO A 711 -41.69 17.16 11.90
C PRO A 711 -42.21 16.53 10.61
N VAL A 712 -42.02 17.22 9.48
CA VAL A 712 -42.38 16.75 8.13
C VAL A 712 -41.69 15.46 7.72
N HIS A 713 -40.67 14.97 8.42
CA HIS A 713 -39.99 13.70 8.17
C HIS A 713 -40.44 12.56 9.09
N LYS A 714 -41.41 12.79 9.99
CA LYS A 714 -42.08 11.72 10.75
C LYS A 714 -42.72 10.71 9.79
N HIS A 715 -42.55 9.42 10.05
CA HIS A 715 -43.07 8.34 9.20
C HIS A 715 -42.72 8.44 7.71
N ARG A 716 -41.51 8.91 7.38
CA ARG A 716 -41.06 9.06 5.98
C ARG A 716 -40.94 7.71 5.25
N GLU A 717 -40.73 6.63 5.99
CA GLU A 717 -40.75 5.25 5.50
C GLU A 717 -42.14 4.84 4.99
N LEU A 718 -43.22 5.21 5.70
CA LEU A 718 -44.60 4.90 5.28
C LEU A 718 -45.02 5.70 4.03
N ARG A 719 -44.48 6.91 3.88
CA ARG A 719 -44.68 7.78 2.70
C ARG A 719 -43.75 7.44 1.53
N GLY A 720 -42.91 6.42 1.68
CA GLY A 720 -41.99 5.95 0.64
C GLY A 720 -40.89 6.96 0.28
N LEU A 721 -40.50 7.86 1.19
CA LEU A 721 -39.44 8.86 0.96
C LEU A 721 -38.02 8.28 1.13
N THR A 722 -37.88 7.07 1.67
CA THR A 722 -36.63 6.31 1.70
C THR A 722 -36.21 5.91 0.29
N SER A 723 -34.94 5.56 0.08
CA SER A 723 -34.45 5.08 -1.23
C SER A 723 -35.22 3.84 -1.72
N ALA A 724 -35.62 2.93 -0.83
CA ALA A 724 -36.43 1.76 -1.17
C ALA A 724 -37.86 2.17 -1.60
N GLY A 725 -38.49 3.10 -0.87
CA GLY A 725 -39.82 3.60 -1.20
C GLY A 725 -39.84 4.43 -2.50
N LYS A 726 -38.83 5.26 -2.74
CA LYS A 726 -38.72 6.05 -3.98
C LYS A 726 -38.52 5.16 -5.20
N LEU A 727 -37.75 4.08 -5.06
CA LEU A 727 -37.59 3.06 -6.11
C LEU A 727 -38.90 2.34 -6.41
N ASN A 728 -39.65 1.91 -5.38
CA ASN A 728 -40.97 1.28 -5.56
C ASN A 728 -41.97 2.22 -6.26
N ARG A 729 -41.83 3.54 -6.09
CA ARG A 729 -42.64 4.57 -6.76
C ARG A 729 -42.14 4.94 -8.15
N GLY A 730 -41.06 4.32 -8.65
CA GLY A 730 -40.53 4.57 -9.99
C GLY A 730 -39.75 5.88 -10.18
N MET A 731 -39.27 6.51 -9.11
CA MET A 731 -38.66 7.86 -9.17
C MET A 731 -37.13 7.88 -9.43
N HIS A 732 -36.52 6.77 -9.89
CA HIS A 732 -35.06 6.61 -9.94
C HIS A 732 -34.44 6.19 -11.28
N LYS A 733 -35.22 5.90 -12.34
CA LYS A 733 -34.66 5.60 -13.67
C LYS A 733 -35.32 6.44 -14.76
N GLY A 734 -34.53 7.33 -15.36
CA GLY A 734 -34.72 7.78 -16.73
C GLY A 734 -33.52 7.34 -17.56
N ASN A 735 -33.77 6.85 -18.78
CA ASN A 735 -32.82 6.84 -19.89
C ASN A 735 -33.53 7.52 -21.08
N LYS A 736 -32.87 8.49 -21.73
CA LYS A 736 -33.44 9.43 -22.73
C LYS A 736 -34.49 10.45 -22.23
N PHE A 737 -34.40 10.91 -20.98
CA PHE A 737 -35.12 12.09 -20.43
C PHE A 737 -36.64 12.23 -20.67
N THR A 738 -37.38 11.19 -21.11
CA THR A 738 -38.78 11.35 -21.54
C THR A 738 -39.83 10.63 -20.67
N LYS A 739 -39.43 9.90 -19.62
CA LYS A 739 -40.40 9.15 -18.77
C LYS A 739 -40.17 9.20 -17.26
N ASN A 740 -39.55 10.26 -16.73
CA ASN A 740 -39.72 10.58 -15.31
C ASN A 740 -41.06 11.32 -15.13
N HIS A 741 -42.16 10.59 -15.07
CA HIS A 741 -43.41 11.19 -14.65
C HIS A 741 -43.38 11.33 -13.14
N HIS A 742 -43.10 12.55 -12.67
CA HIS A 742 -43.35 13.03 -11.31
C HIS A 742 -44.84 13.01 -10.93
N GLY A 743 -45.58 11.98 -11.34
CA GLY A 743 -47.02 11.97 -11.33
C GLY A 743 -47.64 10.58 -11.31
N SER A 744 -48.72 10.44 -10.54
CA SER A 744 -49.67 9.33 -10.67
C SER A 744 -50.22 9.23 -12.11
N ARG A 745 -50.87 8.12 -12.46
CA ARG A 745 -51.59 7.94 -13.75
C ARG A 745 -52.43 9.18 -14.09
N ARG A 746 -53.07 9.79 -13.08
CA ARG A 746 -53.88 11.03 -13.17
C ARG A 746 -53.06 12.28 -13.49
N HIS A 747 -51.89 12.46 -12.87
CA HIS A 747 -51.03 13.62 -13.14
C HIS A 747 -50.47 13.60 -14.58
N ASN A 748 -50.14 12.41 -15.09
CA ASN A 748 -49.70 12.26 -16.47
C ASN A 748 -50.82 12.55 -17.48
N TRP A 749 -52.06 12.11 -17.19
CA TRP A 749 -53.25 12.46 -17.97
C TRP A 749 -53.51 13.97 -17.95
N LYS A 750 -53.50 14.61 -16.77
CA LYS A 750 -53.68 16.07 -16.66
C LYS A 750 -52.64 16.82 -17.48
N ARG A 751 -51.35 16.49 -17.35
CA ARG A 751 -50.28 17.17 -18.09
C ARG A 751 -50.46 17.09 -19.62
N ARG A 752 -51.02 15.99 -20.14
CA ARG A 752 -51.29 15.86 -21.59
C ARG A 752 -52.54 16.61 -22.04
N ASN A 753 -53.51 16.79 -21.15
CA ASN A 753 -54.80 17.41 -21.45
C ASN A 753 -54.96 18.83 -20.88
N THR A 754 -53.89 19.44 -20.37
CA THR A 754 -53.90 20.83 -19.92
C THR A 754 -53.04 21.64 -20.87
N ILE A 755 -53.64 22.59 -21.57
CA ILE A 755 -52.93 23.54 -22.44
C ILE A 755 -52.07 24.44 -21.53
N SER A 756 -50.76 24.50 -21.81
CA SER A 756 -49.81 25.33 -21.08
C SER A 756 -49.37 26.50 -21.96
N LEU A 757 -50.04 27.64 -21.84
CA LEU A 757 -49.60 28.89 -22.49
C LEU A 757 -48.47 29.51 -21.67
N ARG A 758 -47.33 29.81 -22.31
CA ARG A 758 -46.25 30.57 -21.66
C ARG A 758 -46.65 32.04 -21.68
N ARG A 759 -46.56 32.74 -20.54
CA ARG A 759 -46.69 34.20 -20.52
C ARG A 759 -45.61 34.81 -21.41
N TYR A 760 -46.03 35.68 -22.32
CA TYR A 760 -45.15 36.64 -22.98
C TYR A 760 -44.45 37.47 -21.89
N ARG A 761 -43.13 37.55 -21.94
CA ARG A 761 -42.34 38.39 -21.03
C ARG A 761 -41.92 39.63 -21.76
#